data_AF-A0A520HCJ7-F1
#
_entry.id   AF-A0A520HCJ7-F1
#
_cell.length_a   1.000
_cell.length_b   1.000
_cell.length_c   1.000
_cell.angle_alpha   90.00
_cell.angle_beta   90.00
_cell.angle_gamma   90.00
#
_symmetry.space_group_name_H-M   'P 1'
#
loop_
_entity.id
_entity.type
_entity.pdbx_description
1 polymer ?
#
loop_
_entity_poly.entity_id
_entity_poly.type
_entity_poly.pdbx_seq_one_letter_code
_entity_poly.pdbx_strand_id
1 'polypeptide(L)'
;MLHADSALGATTTDTFRNLAGGIAQAGGQLRLTAAGTVANAASALLKGASVVLTSTGFDNDGTLSADTGAAVLRVDGTLDNSGTLYAKQRLDVADRQAASGATLVNTGLMLADGDMVLKARTLSNARVGNDVATGRIQAATGSTVTAGDLSNSGAWLLSRNAAARDTVAVGTTLTNSGTLQSAGGVAVTATTIANAGFLLAGGDLGATATTLANTASGTAQAGQALGVNVTTLSNRGRLIGDRLALAATTLDNEGIVQGGGSNASDVAVGGTLTNGATGVITLATASGGRGTVAASRIVNGGALQSVGGLEVDVGTGGLSINGTAYAGGDLTVKSRATGGAYIADVGGTLESGGLLDISGSAGTTLNVGGAGSVLGGRVAMTLGTVNLADGGTLSSQGDLTLSATRLTLAGGNAAVLGSSGGTGTTRLSTTSALVNNGLLFSSSDLVVGAPSITNGATGGIAALGNATVRANSGDFLNQGALYARGTLTASAAAGTLTNAATGSAYQGTIDADGAVVLQAATLVNNSTIHSLGTIDIDAATLRNQYLGGDNRAWGADTPRTTSQTGYMSQGYNGCGCVDQTESWNYRATWSRTQYYDGTTPSAAVKPEIIGGTRVSLTFQTAWNLGGLVSGTHVILTGKNASASLVNDDLALSRTDYTRTWTEHTEYIAAGPATYHEREVRADTTTSLNSPVSSLGAGIYATNLTSGGAFALTNNGATAQPVSAARAGAAVTASVDATNGRTASGGSLAAAVAGAGTTAATSFAGATGAGGQAATGVAATADAGIAGPVGFTGVGGTTGRTAMSPASVQALARLLSATATGVRTLDGGNAVSFVAANAGNGVEGATFGGTTVSLPTNVNGYYVTATAPRAGYLVETNPRYQVGSTSVGSDYLSNLLGFSPDVLVRRLGDAGYEAYLIRQQLVAQTGNAILRGSQNASTQVQRLMDQAAAESKELGLAYGQALTPAQQANLKQDIVWMVQTEVGGQIVLAPVVYLSQATRAGITGGAVISAENANLSLTSLTNSGGTIAGGKTLNIVSVGDVTNT
;
A
#
# COMPACT_ATOMS: atom_id res chain seq x y z
N MET A 1 7.69 -59.73 74.65
CA MET A 1 8.07 -58.33 74.91
C MET A 1 9.54 -58.31 75.30
N LEU A 2 10.35 -57.50 74.64
CA LEU A 2 11.72 -57.16 75.04
C LEU A 2 11.70 -55.72 75.57
N HIS A 3 12.16 -55.48 76.79
CA HIS A 3 12.12 -54.16 77.43
C HIS A 3 13.41 -53.90 78.20
N ALA A 4 13.95 -52.69 78.09
CA ALA A 4 15.05 -52.19 78.92
C ALA A 4 14.87 -50.70 79.23
N ASP A 5 15.15 -50.27 80.47
CA ASP A 5 15.02 -48.86 80.87
C ASP A 5 16.14 -47.97 80.31
N SER A 6 17.30 -48.55 79.98
CA SER A 6 18.43 -47.86 79.34
C SER A 6 18.61 -48.34 77.89
N ALA A 7 19.63 -49.14 77.57
CA ALA A 7 19.84 -49.64 76.21
C ALA A 7 19.35 -51.08 76.05
N LEU A 8 18.72 -51.39 74.90
CA LEU A 8 18.39 -52.75 74.49
C LEU A 8 19.19 -53.08 73.23
N GLY A 9 20.05 -54.11 73.32
CA GLY A 9 20.81 -54.63 72.18
C GLY A 9 20.40 -56.06 71.84
N ALA A 10 20.07 -56.33 70.58
CA ALA A 10 19.85 -57.69 70.10
C ALA A 10 20.69 -57.95 68.84
N THR A 11 21.47 -59.03 68.87
CA THR A 11 22.29 -59.47 67.74
C THR A 11 21.90 -60.90 67.36
N THR A 12 21.68 -61.17 66.07
CA THR A 12 21.39 -62.51 65.54
C THR A 12 22.14 -62.76 64.23
N THR A 13 22.55 -64.00 64.00
CA THR A 13 23.18 -64.45 62.74
C THR A 13 22.16 -64.80 61.66
N ASP A 14 20.86 -64.71 61.96
CA ASP A 14 19.76 -64.95 61.03
C ASP A 14 18.76 -63.77 61.11
N THR A 15 17.47 -64.04 61.12
CA THR A 15 16.38 -63.07 61.08
C THR A 15 15.97 -62.66 62.49
N PHE A 16 15.80 -61.37 62.73
CA PHE A 16 15.10 -60.87 63.93
C PHE A 16 13.62 -60.70 63.59
N ARG A 17 12.72 -61.47 64.23
CA ARG A 17 11.28 -61.41 63.98
C ARG A 17 10.54 -60.80 65.17
N ASN A 18 9.98 -59.60 64.98
CA ASN A 18 8.99 -59.02 65.87
C ASN A 18 7.60 -59.32 65.30
N LEU A 19 6.96 -60.37 65.81
CA LEU A 19 5.67 -60.86 65.34
C LEU A 19 4.53 -59.89 65.70
N ALA A 20 3.33 -60.12 65.17
CA ALA A 20 2.16 -59.27 65.42
C ALA A 20 1.91 -59.06 66.93
N GLY A 21 1.75 -57.80 67.33
CA GLY A 21 1.63 -57.38 68.74
C GLY A 21 2.92 -57.47 69.56
N GLY A 22 4.05 -57.86 68.94
CA GLY A 22 5.36 -57.89 69.57
C GLY A 22 5.91 -56.50 69.86
N ILE A 23 6.56 -56.33 71.01
CA ILE A 23 7.16 -55.06 71.45
C ILE A 23 8.62 -55.32 71.78
N ALA A 24 9.52 -54.55 71.16
CA ALA A 24 10.92 -54.39 71.55
C ALA A 24 11.18 -52.91 71.86
N GLN A 25 11.41 -52.60 73.15
CA GLN A 25 11.48 -51.23 73.64
C GLN A 25 12.73 -50.98 74.50
N ALA A 26 13.35 -49.81 74.33
CA ALA A 26 14.40 -49.26 75.17
C ALA A 26 14.04 -47.85 75.66
N GLY A 27 14.36 -47.48 76.90
CA GLY A 27 14.28 -46.09 77.38
C GLY A 27 15.38 -45.18 76.81
N GLY A 28 16.48 -45.78 76.36
CA GLY A 28 17.64 -45.21 75.68
C GLY A 28 17.78 -45.75 74.25
N GLN A 29 18.95 -46.25 73.84
CA GLN A 29 19.15 -46.76 72.48
C GLN A 29 18.59 -48.19 72.31
N LEU A 30 17.78 -48.41 71.27
CA LEU A 30 17.47 -49.73 70.74
C LEU A 30 18.44 -50.05 69.61
N ARG A 31 19.31 -51.05 69.78
CA ARG A 31 20.26 -51.51 68.76
C ARG A 31 19.91 -52.91 68.29
N LEU A 32 19.58 -53.06 67.02
CA LEU A 32 19.29 -54.34 66.38
C LEU A 32 20.36 -54.65 65.32
N THR A 33 20.99 -55.82 65.41
CA THR A 33 21.97 -56.27 64.43
C THR A 33 21.60 -57.68 63.96
N ALA A 34 21.17 -57.81 62.71
CA ALA A 34 20.87 -59.09 62.08
C ALA A 34 21.83 -59.33 60.92
N ALA A 35 22.27 -60.57 60.70
CA ALA A 35 22.88 -60.94 59.41
C ALA A 35 21.80 -61.22 58.34
N GLY A 36 20.59 -61.63 58.76
CA GLY A 36 19.40 -61.74 57.92
C GLY A 36 18.52 -60.49 57.97
N THR A 37 17.22 -60.68 57.73
CA THR A 37 16.20 -59.62 57.76
C THR A 37 15.81 -59.25 59.20
N VAL A 38 15.53 -57.97 59.44
CA VAL A 38 14.72 -57.54 60.59
C VAL A 38 13.28 -57.45 60.10
N ALA A 39 12.37 -58.25 60.65
CA ALA A 39 10.96 -58.24 60.27
C ALA A 39 10.13 -57.70 61.44
N ASN A 40 9.39 -56.62 61.20
CA ASN A 40 8.46 -56.00 62.15
C ASN A 40 7.05 -56.06 61.58
N ALA A 41 6.28 -57.07 62.02
CA ALA A 41 4.95 -57.35 61.49
C ALA A 41 3.92 -56.25 61.81
N ALA A 42 2.76 -56.29 61.15
CA ALA A 42 1.61 -55.46 61.50
C ALA A 42 1.38 -55.41 63.02
N SER A 43 1.05 -54.22 63.52
CA SER A 43 0.81 -53.92 64.94
C SER A 43 1.98 -54.20 65.90
N ALA A 44 3.18 -54.54 65.40
CA ALA A 44 4.37 -54.72 66.20
C ALA A 44 5.14 -53.39 66.37
N LEU A 45 5.84 -53.22 67.49
CA LEU A 45 6.52 -51.99 67.89
C LEU A 45 8.02 -52.21 68.15
N LEU A 46 8.86 -51.47 67.44
CA LEU A 46 10.28 -51.25 67.74
C LEU A 46 10.45 -49.83 68.27
N LYS A 47 10.89 -49.66 69.52
CA LYS A 47 10.88 -48.36 70.19
C LYS A 47 12.16 -48.07 70.96
N GLY A 48 12.69 -46.86 70.84
CA GLY A 48 13.83 -46.37 71.61
C GLY A 48 13.82 -44.85 71.73
N ALA A 49 14.64 -44.27 72.62
CA ALA A 49 15.04 -42.87 72.51
C ALA A 49 15.76 -42.63 71.18
N SER A 50 16.69 -43.53 70.82
CA SER A 50 17.26 -43.65 69.47
C SER A 50 17.18 -45.10 69.01
N VAL A 51 17.12 -45.31 67.70
CA VAL A 51 17.09 -46.65 67.10
C VAL A 51 18.27 -46.79 66.13
N VAL A 52 19.03 -47.87 66.27
CA VAL A 52 20.10 -48.24 65.33
C VAL A 52 19.84 -49.65 64.84
N LEU A 53 19.63 -49.80 63.54
CA LEU A 53 19.35 -51.07 62.90
C LEU A 53 20.43 -51.36 61.87
N THR A 54 20.99 -52.57 61.90
CA THR A 54 21.96 -53.02 60.90
C THR A 54 21.60 -54.43 60.43
N SER A 55 21.25 -54.60 59.16
CA SER A 55 20.72 -55.87 58.61
C SER A 55 21.02 -56.04 57.12
N THR A 56 20.70 -57.22 56.57
CA THR A 56 20.65 -57.40 55.11
C THR A 56 19.29 -56.99 54.54
N GLY A 57 18.20 -57.17 55.28
CA GLY A 57 16.86 -56.67 54.90
C GLY A 57 16.14 -56.04 56.10
N PHE A 58 15.17 -55.18 55.84
CA PHE A 58 14.27 -54.65 56.87
C PHE A 58 12.85 -54.54 56.31
N ASP A 59 11.96 -55.41 56.81
CA ASP A 59 10.55 -55.42 56.45
C ASP A 59 9.76 -54.81 57.62
N ASN A 60 9.18 -53.63 57.41
CA ASN A 60 8.42 -52.91 58.42
C ASN A 60 6.97 -52.69 58.00
N ASP A 61 6.09 -53.51 58.55
CA ASP A 61 4.63 -53.38 58.46
C ASP A 61 4.03 -52.79 59.76
N GLY A 62 4.79 -52.89 60.86
CA GLY A 62 4.47 -52.27 62.16
C GLY A 62 5.00 -50.85 62.32
N THR A 63 5.34 -50.47 63.55
CA THR A 63 5.91 -49.15 63.89
C THR A 63 7.35 -49.28 64.38
N LEU A 64 8.25 -48.48 63.82
CA LEU A 64 9.56 -48.15 64.40
C LEU A 64 9.53 -46.69 64.87
N SER A 65 9.86 -46.44 66.14
CA SER A 65 9.84 -45.11 66.76
C SER A 65 11.13 -44.80 67.50
N ALA A 66 11.83 -43.74 67.09
CA ALA A 66 12.87 -43.07 67.87
C ALA A 66 12.29 -41.80 68.51
N ASP A 67 11.85 -41.91 69.77
CA ASP A 67 10.99 -40.92 70.45
C ASP A 67 11.65 -39.56 70.70
N THR A 68 12.97 -39.54 70.93
CA THR A 68 13.71 -38.31 71.30
C THR A 68 14.96 -38.05 70.45
N GLY A 69 15.43 -39.06 69.72
CA GLY A 69 16.69 -39.07 68.98
C GLY A 69 16.54 -39.49 67.53
N ALA A 70 17.62 -40.02 66.97
CA ALA A 70 17.69 -40.47 65.58
C ALA A 70 17.31 -41.95 65.40
N ALA A 71 16.80 -42.28 64.22
CA ALA A 71 16.73 -43.64 63.70
C ALA A 71 17.76 -43.80 62.58
N VAL A 72 18.77 -44.65 62.79
CA VAL A 72 19.84 -44.95 61.83
C VAL A 72 19.65 -46.39 61.34
N LEU A 73 19.24 -46.55 60.08
CA LEU A 73 18.91 -47.83 59.46
C LEU A 73 19.94 -48.15 58.38
N ARG A 74 20.69 -49.23 58.58
CA ARG A 74 21.78 -49.68 57.70
C ARG A 74 21.44 -51.03 57.11
N VAL A 75 20.97 -51.05 55.87
CA VAL A 75 20.36 -52.23 55.21
C VAL A 75 21.02 -52.47 53.86
N ASP A 76 21.70 -53.59 53.64
CA ASP A 76 22.41 -53.83 52.36
C ASP A 76 21.49 -54.24 51.19
N GLY A 77 20.38 -54.92 51.50
CA GLY A 77 19.39 -55.42 50.53
C GLY A 77 18.20 -54.48 50.41
N THR A 78 17.03 -54.92 50.86
CA THR A 78 15.78 -54.14 50.75
C THR A 78 15.32 -53.65 52.12
N LEU A 79 15.02 -52.36 52.21
CA LEU A 79 14.17 -51.78 53.24
C LEU A 79 12.77 -51.62 52.64
N ASP A 80 11.82 -52.44 53.07
CA ASP A 80 10.41 -52.36 52.69
C ASP A 80 9.59 -51.80 53.87
N ASN A 81 9.05 -50.60 53.71
CA ASN A 81 8.20 -49.96 54.71
C ASN A 81 6.76 -49.84 54.20
N SER A 82 5.88 -50.71 54.68
CA SER A 82 4.41 -50.60 54.57
C SER A 82 3.76 -49.99 55.82
N GLY A 83 4.48 -49.98 56.95
CA GLY A 83 4.05 -49.42 58.23
C GLY A 83 4.54 -47.99 58.48
N THR A 84 5.01 -47.72 59.71
CA THR A 84 5.52 -46.40 60.12
C THR A 84 6.97 -46.46 60.55
N LEU A 85 7.80 -45.57 60.00
CA LEU A 85 9.13 -45.22 60.51
C LEU A 85 9.10 -43.78 61.03
N TYR A 86 9.40 -43.60 62.31
CA TYR A 86 9.41 -42.29 62.96
C TYR A 86 10.73 -42.02 63.68
N ALA A 87 11.25 -40.80 63.51
CA ALA A 87 12.36 -40.28 64.30
C ALA A 87 12.13 -38.82 64.73
N LYS A 88 12.39 -38.53 66.01
CA LYS A 88 12.25 -37.18 66.54
C LYS A 88 13.30 -36.20 66.01
N GLN A 89 14.54 -36.65 65.85
CA GLN A 89 15.64 -35.80 65.37
C GLN A 89 15.98 -36.06 63.91
N ARG A 90 16.37 -37.28 63.57
CA ARG A 90 16.83 -37.62 62.23
C ARG A 90 16.43 -39.03 61.83
N LEU A 91 15.97 -39.19 60.59
CA LEU A 91 15.88 -40.50 59.95
C LEU A 91 17.01 -40.63 58.93
N ASP A 92 17.98 -41.51 59.19
CA ASP A 92 19.13 -41.80 58.34
C ASP A 92 19.03 -43.24 57.80
N VAL A 93 18.83 -43.39 56.49
CA VAL A 93 18.70 -44.69 55.81
C VAL A 93 19.81 -44.82 54.77
N ALA A 94 20.61 -45.88 54.85
CA ALA A 94 21.66 -46.19 53.89
C ALA A 94 21.99 -47.69 53.89
N ASP A 95 22.91 -48.14 53.05
CA ASP A 95 23.53 -49.46 53.21
C ASP A 95 24.49 -49.50 54.42
N ARG A 96 25.07 -50.67 54.73
CA ARG A 96 25.99 -50.80 55.88
C ARG A 96 27.27 -49.98 55.75
N GLN A 97 27.64 -49.57 54.54
CA GLN A 97 28.76 -48.68 54.25
C GLN A 97 28.35 -47.20 54.26
N ALA A 98 27.11 -46.88 54.66
CA ALA A 98 26.52 -45.54 54.59
C ALA A 98 26.51 -44.94 53.16
N ALA A 99 26.45 -45.83 52.17
CA ALA A 99 26.35 -45.53 50.75
C ALA A 99 24.96 -45.92 50.20
N SER A 100 24.80 -45.83 48.88
CA SER A 100 23.54 -46.01 48.15
C SER A 100 23.43 -47.39 47.51
N GLY A 101 23.83 -48.47 48.17
CA GLY A 101 23.73 -49.85 47.65
C GLY A 101 22.34 -50.49 47.77
N ALA A 102 21.54 -50.02 48.72
CA ALA A 102 20.27 -50.63 49.13
C ALA A 102 19.08 -50.33 48.20
N THR A 103 18.01 -51.13 48.27
CA THR A 103 16.69 -50.79 47.76
C THR A 103 15.84 -50.21 48.90
N LEU A 104 15.21 -49.05 48.69
CA LEU A 104 14.25 -48.47 49.62
C LEU A 104 12.86 -48.45 48.96
N VAL A 105 11.91 -49.18 49.52
CA VAL A 105 10.50 -49.16 49.13
C VAL A 105 9.69 -48.58 50.28
N ASN A 106 8.97 -47.51 50.01
CA ASN A 106 8.00 -46.93 50.94
C ASN A 106 6.60 -46.98 50.34
N THR A 107 5.73 -47.76 50.97
CA THR A 107 4.29 -47.75 50.76
C THR A 107 3.52 -47.27 51.99
N GLY A 108 4.20 -47.17 53.15
CA GLY A 108 3.66 -46.61 54.39
C GLY A 108 4.06 -45.15 54.65
N LEU A 109 4.39 -44.86 55.90
CA LEU A 109 4.79 -43.53 56.40
C LEU A 109 6.26 -43.53 56.86
N MET A 110 7.03 -42.57 56.37
CA MET A 110 8.34 -42.19 56.91
C MET A 110 8.29 -40.75 57.41
N LEU A 111 8.60 -40.52 58.68
CA LEU A 111 8.45 -39.22 59.33
C LEU A 111 9.69 -38.86 60.18
N ALA A 112 10.28 -37.70 59.90
CA ALA A 112 11.31 -37.07 60.72
C ALA A 112 10.83 -35.69 61.21
N ASP A 113 10.82 -35.48 62.53
CA ASP A 113 10.55 -34.15 63.13
C ASP A 113 11.75 -33.20 63.04
N GLY A 114 12.92 -33.70 62.63
CA GLY A 114 14.06 -32.90 62.18
C GLY A 114 14.41 -33.19 60.72
N ASP A 115 15.64 -33.63 60.44
CA ASP A 115 16.14 -33.82 59.08
C ASP A 115 16.09 -35.28 58.62
N MET A 116 16.16 -35.49 57.31
CA MET A 116 16.13 -36.81 56.70
C MET A 116 17.28 -37.01 55.73
N VAL A 117 17.96 -38.15 55.85
CA VAL A 117 19.03 -38.57 54.94
C VAL A 117 18.65 -39.93 54.38
N LEU A 118 18.39 -40.01 53.06
CA LEU A 118 18.06 -41.27 52.39
C LEU A 118 19.07 -41.57 51.30
N LYS A 119 19.72 -42.74 51.37
CA LYS A 119 20.66 -43.23 50.36
C LYS A 119 20.23 -44.62 49.89
N ALA A 120 20.00 -44.78 48.58
CA ALA A 120 19.56 -46.04 48.00
C ALA A 120 20.02 -46.18 46.54
N ARG A 121 20.20 -47.40 46.03
CA ARG A 121 20.40 -47.64 44.60
C ARG A 121 19.09 -47.40 43.85
N THR A 122 17.98 -47.84 44.45
CA THR A 122 16.61 -47.63 43.93
C THR A 122 15.73 -47.20 45.07
N LEU A 123 15.05 -46.06 44.92
CA LEU A 123 14.11 -45.50 45.88
C LEU A 123 12.73 -45.42 45.25
N SER A 124 11.76 -46.16 45.80
CA SER A 124 10.37 -46.12 45.39
C SER A 124 9.51 -45.59 46.52
N ASN A 125 8.82 -44.48 46.30
CA ASN A 125 7.78 -43.97 47.19
C ASN A 125 6.43 -44.06 46.47
N ALA A 126 5.63 -45.05 46.86
CA ALA A 126 4.42 -45.41 46.15
C ALA A 126 3.18 -45.31 47.03
N ARG A 127 2.18 -44.59 46.53
CA ARG A 127 0.85 -44.62 47.13
C ARG A 127 0.15 -45.94 46.82
N VAL A 128 -0.53 -46.52 47.80
CA VAL A 128 -1.32 -47.75 47.63
C VAL A 128 -2.78 -47.38 47.37
N GLY A 129 -3.27 -47.71 46.18
CA GLY A 129 -4.64 -47.40 45.78
C GLY A 129 -4.98 -45.91 45.91
N ASN A 130 -6.11 -45.62 46.56
CA ASN A 130 -6.61 -44.27 46.82
C ASN A 130 -6.37 -43.73 48.24
N ASP A 131 -5.44 -44.31 48.99
CA ASP A 131 -5.16 -43.86 50.35
C ASP A 131 -4.08 -42.76 50.39
N VAL A 132 -4.43 -41.56 50.82
CA VAL A 132 -3.49 -40.42 50.96
C VAL A 132 -2.52 -40.55 52.14
N ALA A 133 -2.75 -41.49 53.05
CA ALA A 133 -1.86 -41.79 54.17
C ALA A 133 -0.71 -42.75 53.78
N THR A 134 -0.83 -43.43 52.64
CA THR A 134 0.18 -44.37 52.12
C THR A 134 1.15 -43.69 51.16
N GLY A 135 2.40 -44.16 51.12
CA GLY A 135 3.46 -43.58 50.29
C GLY A 135 3.82 -42.16 50.70
N ARG A 136 3.86 -41.89 52.01
CA ARG A 136 4.18 -40.55 52.56
C ARG A 136 5.59 -40.52 53.16
N ILE A 137 6.40 -39.57 52.71
CA ILE A 137 7.70 -39.24 53.31
C ILE A 137 7.69 -37.78 53.74
N GLN A 138 8.10 -37.48 54.97
CA GLN A 138 8.10 -36.12 55.50
C GLN A 138 9.30 -35.84 56.42
N ALA A 139 10.02 -34.75 56.18
CA ALA A 139 10.94 -34.16 57.13
C ALA A 139 10.49 -32.75 57.56
N ALA A 140 10.87 -32.29 58.74
CA ALA A 140 10.51 -30.96 59.22
C ALA A 140 11.53 -29.90 58.81
N THR A 141 12.83 -30.17 58.98
CA THR A 141 13.88 -29.15 58.87
C THR A 141 14.69 -29.21 57.58
N GLY A 142 14.78 -30.37 56.93
CA GLY A 142 15.48 -30.54 55.66
C GLY A 142 15.61 -32.01 55.22
N SER A 143 15.88 -32.24 53.93
CA SER A 143 16.14 -33.56 53.34
C SER A 143 17.39 -33.55 52.46
N THR A 144 18.18 -34.62 52.57
CA THR A 144 19.27 -34.97 51.64
C THR A 144 19.03 -36.37 51.09
N VAL A 145 18.76 -36.47 49.79
CA VAL A 145 18.42 -37.73 49.12
C VAL A 145 19.49 -38.05 48.08
N THR A 146 19.99 -39.28 48.10
CA THR A 146 20.91 -39.83 47.09
C THR A 146 20.36 -41.15 46.57
N ALA A 147 20.01 -41.21 45.29
CA ALA A 147 19.44 -42.38 44.65
C ALA A 147 20.20 -42.77 43.37
N GLY A 148 20.22 -44.04 42.98
CA GLY A 148 20.49 -44.41 41.59
C GLY A 148 19.29 -44.03 40.72
N ASP A 149 18.15 -44.67 40.96
CA ASP A 149 16.83 -44.31 40.41
C ASP A 149 15.86 -43.91 41.53
N LEU A 150 14.97 -42.96 41.23
CA LEU A 150 13.92 -42.52 42.14
C LEU A 150 12.57 -42.50 41.44
N SER A 151 11.61 -43.24 41.99
CA SER A 151 10.21 -43.22 41.57
C SER A 151 9.34 -42.69 42.70
N ASN A 152 8.61 -41.60 42.45
CA ASN A 152 7.70 -40.99 43.41
C ASN A 152 6.30 -40.85 42.80
N SER A 153 5.39 -41.74 43.20
CA SER A 153 3.95 -41.60 42.94
C SER A 153 3.17 -41.21 44.20
N GLY A 154 3.82 -41.21 45.37
CA GLY A 154 3.28 -40.77 46.64
C GLY A 154 3.49 -39.28 46.96
N ALA A 155 3.36 -38.92 48.23
CA ALA A 155 3.55 -37.57 48.73
C ALA A 155 4.87 -37.44 49.51
N TRP A 156 5.78 -36.60 49.02
CA TRP A 156 7.05 -36.35 49.66
C TRP A 156 7.19 -34.87 50.02
N LEU A 157 7.14 -34.57 51.32
CA LEU A 157 7.45 -33.26 51.87
C LEU A 157 8.91 -33.25 52.35
N LEU A 158 9.83 -32.78 51.51
CA LEU A 158 11.26 -32.71 51.79
C LEU A 158 11.56 -31.86 53.03
N SER A 159 10.80 -30.79 53.24
CA SER A 159 10.89 -29.96 54.43
C SER A 159 9.60 -29.16 54.64
N ARG A 160 9.34 -28.78 55.90
CA ARG A 160 8.31 -27.80 56.27
C ARG A 160 8.91 -26.45 56.69
N ASN A 161 10.23 -26.35 56.63
CA ASN A 161 11.00 -25.15 57.00
C ASN A 161 11.26 -24.30 55.76
N ALA A 162 10.78 -23.05 55.74
CA ALA A 162 10.99 -22.11 54.64
C ALA A 162 12.47 -21.73 54.42
N ALA A 163 13.34 -21.94 55.42
CA ALA A 163 14.77 -21.72 55.31
C ALA A 163 15.56 -22.97 54.88
N ALA A 164 14.89 -24.10 54.65
CA ALA A 164 15.56 -25.34 54.23
C ALA A 164 16.16 -25.21 52.83
N ARG A 165 17.25 -25.95 52.61
CA ARG A 165 17.88 -26.16 51.30
C ARG A 165 17.97 -27.66 51.07
N ASP A 166 16.91 -28.22 50.51
CA ASP A 166 16.79 -29.65 50.28
C ASP A 166 17.58 -30.08 49.03
N THR A 167 18.07 -31.31 49.04
CA THR A 167 18.81 -31.87 47.89
C THR A 167 18.27 -33.25 47.51
N VAL A 168 18.07 -33.46 46.21
CA VAL A 168 17.65 -34.73 45.62
C VAL A 168 18.59 -35.06 44.47
N ALA A 169 19.61 -35.86 44.75
CA ALA A 169 20.59 -36.29 43.77
C ALA A 169 20.29 -37.72 43.30
N VAL A 170 20.01 -37.88 42.01
CA VAL A 170 19.66 -39.15 41.37
C VAL A 170 20.69 -39.44 40.28
N GLY A 171 21.22 -40.67 40.21
CA GLY A 171 22.24 -41.04 39.22
C GLY A 171 21.68 -41.07 37.80
N THR A 172 20.51 -41.71 37.64
CA THR A 172 19.89 -41.99 36.35
C THR A 172 18.57 -41.25 36.22
N THR A 173 17.46 -41.84 36.67
CA THR A 173 16.12 -41.33 36.37
C THR A 173 15.35 -40.96 37.63
N LEU A 174 14.86 -39.72 37.67
CA LEU A 174 13.81 -39.28 38.58
C LEU A 174 12.46 -39.32 37.85
N THR A 175 11.57 -40.23 38.25
CA THR A 175 10.17 -40.25 37.80
C THR A 175 9.28 -39.72 38.92
N ASN A 176 8.61 -38.61 38.70
CA ASN A 176 7.69 -38.01 39.65
C ASN A 176 6.28 -37.92 39.06
N SER A 177 5.38 -38.79 39.49
CA SER A 177 3.93 -38.70 39.20
C SER A 177 3.11 -38.28 40.42
N GLY A 178 3.73 -38.23 41.60
CA GLY A 178 3.15 -37.76 42.85
C GLY A 178 3.53 -36.32 43.19
N THR A 179 3.83 -36.04 44.46
CA THR A 179 4.29 -34.74 44.94
C THR A 179 5.67 -34.85 45.54
N LEU A 180 6.57 -33.96 45.14
CA LEU A 180 7.86 -33.70 45.80
C LEU A 180 7.92 -32.21 46.07
N GLN A 181 7.87 -31.83 47.35
CA GLN A 181 7.68 -30.45 47.78
C GLN A 181 8.67 -30.07 48.89
N SER A 182 9.29 -28.89 48.75
CA SER A 182 10.00 -28.20 49.81
C SER A 182 9.25 -26.93 50.21
N ALA A 183 9.15 -26.65 51.52
CA ALA A 183 8.71 -25.33 51.97
C ALA A 183 9.78 -24.25 51.75
N GLY A 184 11.05 -24.64 51.70
CA GLY A 184 12.20 -23.80 51.33
C GLY A 184 12.59 -24.00 49.88
N GLY A 185 13.90 -24.02 49.62
CA GLY A 185 14.45 -24.32 48.29
C GLY A 185 14.82 -25.80 48.14
N VAL A 186 14.79 -26.30 46.90
CA VAL A 186 15.27 -27.65 46.56
C VAL A 186 16.13 -27.65 45.31
N ALA A 187 17.25 -28.38 45.36
CA ALA A 187 18.07 -28.70 44.20
C ALA A 187 17.89 -30.17 43.81
N VAL A 188 17.45 -30.41 42.58
CA VAL A 188 17.23 -31.73 41.99
C VAL A 188 18.26 -31.96 40.89
N THR A 189 19.01 -33.05 40.99
CA THR A 189 19.97 -33.46 39.95
C THR A 189 19.67 -34.88 39.49
N ALA A 190 19.64 -35.10 38.18
CA ALA A 190 19.45 -36.44 37.58
C ALA A 190 20.05 -36.50 36.17
N THR A 191 20.22 -37.68 35.57
CA THR A 191 20.44 -37.74 34.12
C THR A 191 19.14 -37.39 33.38
N THR A 192 18.01 -37.92 33.85
CA THR A 192 16.67 -37.66 33.31
C THR A 192 15.70 -37.31 34.44
N ILE A 193 14.96 -36.21 34.27
CA ILE A 193 13.83 -35.83 35.14
C ILE A 193 12.55 -35.97 34.33
N ALA A 194 11.70 -36.93 34.69
CA ALA A 194 10.37 -37.12 34.12
C ALA A 194 9.32 -36.68 35.16
N ASN A 195 8.67 -35.54 34.90
CA ASN A 195 7.66 -34.99 35.79
C ASN A 195 6.26 -35.09 35.17
N ALA A 196 5.38 -35.81 35.85
CA ALA A 196 3.95 -35.93 35.58
C ALA A 196 3.07 -35.54 36.78
N GLY A 197 3.68 -35.20 37.91
CA GLY A 197 3.01 -34.68 39.10
C GLY A 197 3.54 -33.30 39.47
N PHE A 198 3.90 -33.11 40.74
CA PHE A 198 4.30 -31.82 41.30
C PHE A 198 5.74 -31.84 41.79
N LEU A 199 6.56 -30.93 41.28
CA LEU A 199 7.87 -30.54 41.83
C LEU A 199 7.73 -29.10 42.35
N LEU A 200 7.71 -28.91 43.67
CA LEU A 200 7.34 -27.63 44.28
C LEU A 200 8.42 -27.14 45.25
N ALA A 201 8.71 -25.85 45.20
CA ALA A 201 9.55 -25.17 46.18
C ALA A 201 8.90 -23.85 46.61
N GLY A 202 8.84 -23.58 47.92
CA GLY A 202 8.47 -22.26 48.43
C GLY A 202 9.54 -21.19 48.17
N GLY A 203 10.80 -21.60 48.07
CA GLY A 203 11.94 -20.79 47.62
C GLY A 203 12.33 -21.10 46.18
N ASP A 204 13.62 -21.32 45.95
CA ASP A 204 14.17 -21.69 44.64
C ASP A 204 13.96 -23.17 44.33
N LEU A 205 13.57 -23.48 43.09
CA LEU A 205 13.58 -24.84 42.53
C LEU A 205 14.68 -24.92 41.47
N GLY A 206 15.76 -25.64 41.76
CA GLY A 206 16.82 -25.95 40.81
C GLY A 206 16.68 -27.36 40.23
N ALA A 207 16.68 -27.51 38.91
CA ALA A 207 16.66 -28.79 38.22
C ALA A 207 17.81 -28.88 37.20
N THR A 208 18.78 -29.75 37.47
CA THR A 208 19.93 -29.98 36.58
C THR A 208 19.87 -31.40 36.03
N ALA A 209 19.82 -31.55 34.71
CA ALA A 209 19.77 -32.86 34.07
C ALA A 209 20.29 -32.86 32.63
N THR A 210 20.43 -34.03 32.01
CA THR A 210 20.58 -34.09 30.55
C THR A 210 19.24 -33.78 29.89
N THR A 211 18.17 -34.43 30.36
CA THR A 211 16.81 -34.28 29.83
C THR A 211 15.83 -33.98 30.96
N LEU A 212 14.98 -32.98 30.76
CA LEU A 212 13.79 -32.76 31.59
C LEU A 212 12.54 -32.83 30.70
N ALA A 213 11.66 -33.78 31.03
CA ALA A 213 10.36 -33.94 30.40
C ALA A 213 9.26 -33.61 31.41
N ASN A 214 8.64 -32.44 31.27
CA ASN A 214 7.48 -32.03 32.03
C ASN A 214 6.22 -32.33 31.20
N THR A 215 5.55 -33.42 31.54
CA THR A 215 4.37 -33.91 30.80
C THR A 215 3.14 -33.03 31.04
N ALA A 216 2.02 -33.31 30.36
CA ALA A 216 0.81 -32.46 30.40
C ALA A 216 0.24 -32.23 31.81
N SER A 217 0.35 -33.22 32.71
CA SER A 217 -0.05 -33.08 34.13
C SER A 217 1.07 -32.58 35.04
N GLY A 218 2.29 -32.47 34.52
CA GLY A 218 3.47 -32.06 35.27
C GLY A 218 3.46 -30.57 35.61
N THR A 219 3.74 -30.25 36.86
CA THR A 219 4.01 -28.89 37.34
C THR A 219 5.37 -28.84 38.03
N ALA A 220 6.24 -27.94 37.59
CA ALA A 220 7.42 -27.52 38.32
C ALA A 220 7.23 -26.05 38.72
N GLN A 221 7.19 -25.76 40.02
CA GLN A 221 6.90 -24.42 40.52
C GLN A 221 7.85 -24.00 41.65
N ALA A 222 8.43 -22.81 41.50
CA ALA A 222 9.19 -22.11 42.53
C ALA A 222 8.40 -20.90 43.04
N GLY A 223 8.51 -20.60 44.33
CA GLY A 223 8.06 -19.32 44.90
C GLY A 223 9.02 -18.16 44.60
N GLN A 224 10.29 -18.47 44.30
CA GLN A 224 11.31 -17.51 43.88
C GLN A 224 11.83 -17.87 42.47
N ALA A 225 13.08 -18.32 42.33
CA ALA A 225 13.62 -18.67 41.02
C ALA A 225 13.33 -20.12 40.63
N LEU A 226 12.81 -20.32 39.41
CA LEU A 226 12.82 -21.62 38.75
C LEU A 226 14.07 -21.72 37.87
N GLY A 227 15.09 -22.42 38.37
CA GLY A 227 16.33 -22.69 37.66
C GLY A 227 16.28 -24.06 36.96
N VAL A 228 16.43 -24.09 35.64
CA VAL A 228 16.57 -25.34 34.89
C VAL A 228 17.85 -25.29 34.07
N ASN A 229 18.73 -26.27 34.23
CA ASN A 229 19.95 -26.38 33.46
C ASN A 229 20.02 -27.77 32.82
N VAL A 230 19.67 -27.84 31.53
CA VAL A 230 19.56 -29.11 30.81
C VAL A 230 20.13 -29.09 29.40
N THR A 231 20.28 -30.25 28.77
CA THR A 231 20.50 -30.30 27.32
C THR A 231 19.17 -30.19 26.58
N THR A 232 18.17 -30.99 26.97
CA THR A 232 16.85 -31.04 26.32
C THR A 232 15.76 -30.76 27.34
N LEU A 233 14.95 -29.74 27.09
CA LEU A 233 13.75 -29.41 27.87
C LEU A 233 12.50 -29.61 27.02
N SER A 234 11.65 -30.57 27.38
CA SER A 234 10.32 -30.74 26.80
C SER A 234 9.26 -30.37 27.84
N ASN A 235 8.41 -29.40 27.51
CA ASN A 235 7.35 -28.93 28.40
C ASN A 235 5.98 -29.00 27.72
N ARG A 236 5.12 -29.88 28.21
CA ARG A 236 3.68 -29.95 27.91
C ARG A 236 2.81 -29.51 29.09
N GLY A 237 3.40 -29.38 30.28
CA GLY A 237 2.74 -28.99 31.51
C GLY A 237 3.02 -27.53 31.89
N ARG A 238 3.35 -27.29 33.16
CA ARG A 238 3.61 -25.96 33.73
C ARG A 238 5.01 -25.85 34.32
N LEU A 239 5.77 -24.85 33.90
CA LEU A 239 7.03 -24.41 34.50
C LEU A 239 6.83 -22.97 35.00
N ILE A 240 6.87 -22.76 36.32
CA ILE A 240 6.49 -21.48 36.94
C ILE A 240 7.53 -21.06 37.97
N GLY A 241 7.94 -19.80 37.92
CA GLY A 241 8.71 -19.14 38.98
C GLY A 241 8.36 -17.66 39.04
N ASP A 242 8.72 -16.97 40.12
CA ASP A 242 8.71 -15.50 40.11
C ASP A 242 9.79 -14.96 39.16
N ARG A 243 10.94 -15.65 39.13
CA ARG A 243 12.01 -15.46 38.12
C ARG A 243 12.26 -16.77 37.38
N LEU A 244 12.32 -16.71 36.05
CA LEU A 244 12.81 -17.82 35.23
C LEU A 244 14.33 -17.74 35.07
N ALA A 245 15.01 -18.87 35.21
CA ALA A 245 16.42 -19.03 34.85
C ALA A 245 16.59 -20.36 34.10
N LEU A 246 16.13 -20.39 32.86
CA LEU A 246 16.11 -21.60 32.04
C LEU A 246 17.31 -21.58 31.08
N ALA A 247 18.18 -22.58 31.20
CA ALA A 247 19.29 -22.85 30.31
C ALA A 247 19.10 -24.23 29.67
N ALA A 248 19.01 -24.28 28.34
CA ALA A 248 18.88 -25.52 27.59
C ALA A 248 19.71 -25.51 26.30
N THR A 249 20.02 -26.67 25.71
CA THR A 249 20.48 -26.72 24.30
C THR A 249 19.28 -26.69 23.36
N THR A 250 18.20 -27.40 23.69
CA THR A 250 16.93 -27.37 22.99
C THR A 250 15.77 -27.21 23.96
N LEU A 251 14.78 -26.40 23.57
CA LEU A 251 13.53 -26.22 24.31
C LEU A 251 12.37 -26.49 23.36
N ASP A 252 11.52 -27.45 23.71
CA ASP A 252 10.25 -27.73 23.05
C ASP A 252 9.11 -27.46 24.04
N ASN A 253 8.35 -26.39 23.80
CA ASN A 253 7.26 -25.96 24.66
C ASN A 253 5.92 -26.02 23.93
N GLU A 254 5.03 -26.89 24.42
CA GLU A 254 3.61 -26.95 24.06
C GLU A 254 2.72 -26.57 25.26
N GLY A 255 3.31 -26.39 26.44
CA GLY A 255 2.63 -26.01 27.68
C GLY A 255 2.92 -24.56 28.09
N ILE A 256 2.98 -24.32 29.40
CA ILE A 256 3.18 -23.00 29.99
C ILE A 256 4.59 -22.90 30.60
N VAL A 257 5.31 -21.85 30.22
CA VAL A 257 6.51 -21.36 30.89
C VAL A 257 6.22 -19.94 31.37
N GLN A 258 6.28 -19.69 32.67
CA GLN A 258 5.82 -18.42 33.24
C GLN A 258 6.74 -17.88 34.34
N GLY A 259 7.19 -16.64 34.17
CA GLY A 259 7.75 -15.78 35.20
C GLY A 259 6.69 -14.98 35.96
N GLY A 260 7.08 -14.34 37.06
CA GLY A 260 6.21 -13.55 37.94
C GLY A 260 6.44 -12.05 37.79
N GLY A 261 6.72 -11.39 38.92
CA GLY A 261 6.98 -9.95 38.99
C GLY A 261 8.45 -9.57 38.80
N SER A 262 9.35 -10.56 38.67
CA SER A 262 10.78 -10.29 38.48
C SER A 262 11.07 -9.49 37.20
N ASN A 263 12.13 -8.70 37.25
CA ASN A 263 12.66 -7.93 36.11
C ASN A 263 13.80 -8.65 35.38
N ALA A 264 14.06 -9.91 35.70
CA ALA A 264 15.23 -10.65 35.23
C ALA A 264 14.93 -12.12 34.89
N SER A 265 13.73 -12.38 34.36
CA SER A 265 13.42 -13.71 33.79
C SER A 265 14.24 -13.94 32.52
N ASP A 266 14.92 -15.08 32.43
CA ASP A 266 15.79 -15.45 31.32
C ASP A 266 15.48 -16.86 30.82
N VAL A 267 15.36 -16.99 29.50
CA VAL A 267 15.20 -18.26 28.77
C VAL A 267 16.29 -18.32 27.70
N ALA A 268 17.41 -18.95 28.07
CA ALA A 268 18.60 -19.06 27.25
C ALA A 268 18.73 -20.46 26.63
N VAL A 269 18.61 -20.54 25.31
CA VAL A 269 18.72 -21.79 24.54
C VAL A 269 19.96 -21.77 23.64
N GLY A 270 20.81 -22.79 23.70
CA GLY A 270 22.02 -22.89 22.89
C GLY A 270 21.72 -23.11 21.41
N GLY A 271 20.73 -23.95 21.10
CA GLY A 271 20.27 -24.31 19.77
C GLY A 271 18.90 -23.72 19.44
N THR A 272 17.89 -24.60 19.32
CA THR A 272 16.54 -24.23 18.90
C THR A 272 15.58 -24.15 20.08
N LEU A 273 14.90 -23.01 20.18
CA LEU A 273 13.70 -22.83 20.99
C LEU A 273 12.48 -22.96 20.07
N THR A 274 11.65 -23.96 20.32
CA THR A 274 10.34 -24.15 19.70
C THR A 274 9.26 -23.88 20.74
N ASN A 275 8.49 -22.82 20.54
CA ASN A 275 7.24 -22.57 21.23
C ASN A 275 6.10 -22.94 20.27
N GLY A 276 5.56 -24.15 20.43
CA GLY A 276 4.52 -24.72 19.57
C GLY A 276 3.22 -23.92 19.59
N ALA A 277 2.24 -24.33 18.78
CA ALA A 277 1.01 -23.57 18.58
C ALA A 277 0.18 -23.38 19.86
N THR A 278 0.26 -24.31 20.81
CA THR A 278 -0.40 -24.18 22.13
C THR A 278 0.54 -23.66 23.22
N GLY A 279 1.82 -23.51 22.90
CA GLY A 279 2.84 -23.08 23.84
C GLY A 279 2.71 -21.61 24.23
N VAL A 280 2.83 -21.35 25.53
CA VAL A 280 2.86 -19.99 26.09
C VAL A 280 4.13 -19.80 26.90
N ILE A 281 4.91 -18.78 26.54
CA ILE A 281 6.06 -18.30 27.29
C ILE A 281 5.75 -16.88 27.76
N THR A 282 5.53 -16.70 29.06
CA THR A 282 5.29 -15.40 29.70
C THR A 282 6.48 -15.04 30.57
N LEU A 283 7.26 -14.02 30.22
CA LEU A 283 8.48 -13.69 30.98
C LEU A 283 8.20 -12.85 32.23
N ALA A 284 7.20 -11.98 32.16
CA ALA A 284 6.75 -11.18 33.29
C ALA A 284 5.23 -10.99 33.24
N THR A 285 4.62 -10.97 34.42
CA THR A 285 3.18 -10.75 34.62
C THR A 285 2.85 -9.36 35.16
N ALA A 286 3.87 -8.54 35.43
CA ALA A 286 3.75 -7.16 35.90
C ALA A 286 4.40 -6.18 34.91
N SER A 287 3.87 -4.95 34.84
CA SER A 287 4.34 -3.91 33.91
C SER A 287 5.77 -3.42 34.15
N GLY A 288 6.24 -3.51 35.40
CA GLY A 288 7.64 -3.24 35.76
C GLY A 288 8.60 -4.40 35.50
N GLY A 289 8.07 -5.58 35.17
CA GLY A 289 8.86 -6.77 34.87
C GLY A 289 9.50 -6.69 33.50
N ARG A 290 10.56 -7.47 33.29
CA ARG A 290 11.31 -7.58 32.04
C ARG A 290 11.87 -8.99 31.93
N GLY A 291 12.12 -9.45 30.72
CA GLY A 291 12.87 -10.68 30.53
C GLY A 291 13.46 -10.82 29.14
N THR A 292 14.36 -11.79 29.02
CA THR A 292 15.08 -12.09 27.78
C THR A 292 14.75 -13.51 27.31
N VAL A 293 14.51 -13.67 26.02
CA VAL A 293 14.54 -14.96 25.32
C VAL A 293 15.70 -14.94 24.36
N ALA A 294 16.61 -15.88 24.50
CA ALA A 294 17.77 -15.99 23.63
C ALA A 294 17.85 -17.39 23.01
N ALA A 295 17.98 -17.51 21.69
CA ALA A 295 18.31 -18.80 21.06
C ALA A 295 19.12 -18.65 19.77
N SER A 296 19.78 -19.73 19.33
CA SER A 296 20.35 -19.76 17.97
C SER A 296 19.26 -19.72 16.91
N ARG A 297 18.15 -20.42 17.14
CA ARG A 297 16.92 -20.40 16.33
C ARG A 297 15.71 -20.26 17.26
N ILE A 298 14.84 -19.29 17.00
CA ILE A 298 13.58 -19.13 17.73
C ILE A 298 12.43 -19.40 16.76
N VAL A 299 11.58 -20.36 17.07
CA VAL A 299 10.34 -20.67 16.35
C VAL A 299 9.18 -20.50 17.32
N ASN A 300 8.33 -19.51 17.05
CA ASN A 300 7.17 -19.20 17.88
C ASN A 300 5.88 -19.35 17.06
N GLY A 301 5.20 -20.50 17.22
CA GLY A 301 3.86 -20.74 16.72
C GLY A 301 2.75 -20.35 17.72
N GLY A 302 3.07 -20.27 19.01
CA GLY A 302 2.14 -19.90 20.08
C GLY A 302 2.29 -18.46 20.55
N ALA A 303 2.32 -18.23 21.87
CA ALA A 303 2.49 -16.92 22.48
C ALA A 303 3.84 -16.77 23.18
N LEU A 304 4.62 -15.77 22.78
CA LEU A 304 5.80 -15.28 23.48
C LEU A 304 5.50 -13.88 24.01
N GLN A 305 5.42 -13.69 25.33
CA GLN A 305 4.87 -12.46 25.88
C GLN A 305 5.54 -11.95 27.15
N SER A 306 5.39 -10.66 27.40
CA SER A 306 5.73 -9.99 28.65
C SER A 306 4.76 -8.83 28.89
N VAL A 307 4.24 -8.69 30.11
CA VAL A 307 3.41 -7.53 30.47
C VAL A 307 4.26 -6.25 30.53
N GLY A 308 5.54 -6.36 30.89
CA GLY A 308 6.49 -5.26 30.84
C GLY A 308 7.38 -5.36 29.59
N GLY A 309 8.70 -5.26 29.75
CA GLY A 309 9.64 -5.33 28.63
C GLY A 309 9.96 -6.77 28.19
N LEU A 310 10.29 -6.93 26.91
CA LEU A 310 10.75 -8.19 26.33
C LEU A 310 11.96 -7.95 25.43
N GLU A 311 13.02 -8.72 25.66
CA GLU A 311 14.20 -8.76 24.80
C GLU A 311 14.27 -10.11 24.10
N VAL A 312 14.50 -10.11 22.78
CA VAL A 312 14.61 -11.31 21.94
C VAL A 312 15.98 -11.31 21.25
N ASP A 313 16.85 -12.18 21.72
CA ASP A 313 18.23 -12.35 21.23
C ASP A 313 18.31 -13.48 20.22
N VAL A 314 18.50 -13.10 18.96
CA VAL A 314 18.42 -14.01 17.81
C VAL A 314 19.82 -14.36 17.33
N GLY A 315 20.14 -15.66 17.30
CA GLY A 315 21.35 -16.17 16.66
C GLY A 315 21.22 -16.34 15.15
N THR A 316 22.20 -17.03 14.56
CA THR A 316 22.31 -17.20 13.09
C THR A 316 21.23 -18.09 12.47
N GLY A 317 20.50 -18.86 13.28
CA GLY A 317 19.36 -19.65 12.82
C GLY A 317 18.11 -18.82 12.55
N GLY A 318 18.02 -17.60 13.12
CA GLY A 318 16.92 -16.67 12.86
C GLY A 318 15.69 -16.84 13.75
N LEU A 319 14.76 -15.90 13.60
CA LEU A 319 13.51 -15.75 14.34
C LEU A 319 12.34 -16.04 13.39
N SER A 320 11.39 -16.87 13.82
CA SER A 320 10.12 -17.07 13.11
C SER A 320 8.96 -16.88 14.07
N ILE A 321 8.09 -15.91 13.78
CA ILE A 321 6.87 -15.62 14.54
C ILE A 321 5.67 -15.96 13.64
N ASN A 322 5.08 -17.12 13.85
CA ASN A 322 3.81 -17.53 13.20
C ASN A 322 2.61 -17.32 14.13
N GLY A 323 2.83 -17.30 15.45
CA GLY A 323 1.85 -16.91 16.46
C GLY A 323 1.96 -15.44 16.85
N THR A 324 2.08 -15.18 18.15
CA THR A 324 2.18 -13.82 18.71
C THR A 324 3.47 -13.65 19.50
N ALA A 325 4.13 -12.50 19.31
CA ALA A 325 5.20 -12.02 20.17
C ALA A 325 4.83 -10.62 20.67
N TYR A 326 4.58 -10.47 21.97
CA TYR A 326 3.96 -9.27 22.55
C TYR A 326 4.71 -8.75 23.77
N ALA A 327 4.96 -7.44 23.83
CA ALA A 327 5.38 -6.75 25.04
C ALA A 327 4.41 -5.61 25.38
N GLY A 328 3.94 -5.54 26.63
CA GLY A 328 3.18 -4.37 27.09
C GLY A 328 4.05 -3.11 27.23
N GLY A 329 5.36 -3.30 27.48
CA GLY A 329 6.39 -2.26 27.47
C GLY A 329 7.22 -2.27 26.18
N ASP A 330 8.53 -2.08 26.30
CA ASP A 330 9.44 -2.12 25.14
C ASP A 330 9.70 -3.55 24.68
N LEU A 331 9.77 -3.75 23.37
CA LEU A 331 10.17 -4.98 22.72
C LEU A 331 11.42 -4.72 21.88
N THR A 332 12.51 -5.41 22.20
CA THR A 332 13.76 -5.34 21.44
C THR A 332 14.05 -6.68 20.78
N VAL A 333 14.27 -6.67 19.47
CA VAL A 333 14.78 -7.82 18.70
C VAL A 333 16.16 -7.47 18.18
N LYS A 334 17.17 -8.23 18.60
CA LYS A 334 18.57 -7.97 18.26
C LYS A 334 19.34 -9.25 18.01
N SER A 335 20.53 -9.12 17.44
CA SER A 335 21.42 -10.27 17.30
C SER A 335 22.02 -10.65 18.66
N ARG A 336 22.07 -11.95 18.94
CA ARG A 336 22.79 -12.51 20.10
C ARG A 336 24.29 -12.17 20.08
N ALA A 337 24.88 -12.06 18.89
CA ALA A 337 26.27 -11.63 18.74
C ALA A 337 26.31 -10.13 18.46
N THR A 338 27.11 -9.36 19.20
CA THR A 338 27.28 -7.93 18.96
C THR A 338 27.67 -7.67 17.50
N GLY A 339 26.86 -6.91 16.76
CA GLY A 339 27.07 -6.64 15.35
C GLY A 339 26.76 -7.81 14.40
N GLY A 340 26.13 -8.88 14.88
CA GLY A 340 25.71 -10.03 14.08
C GLY A 340 24.55 -9.71 13.13
N ALA A 341 24.25 -10.67 12.25
CA ALA A 341 23.11 -10.66 11.36
C ALA A 341 22.16 -11.81 11.70
N TYR A 342 20.87 -11.60 11.49
CA TYR A 342 19.83 -12.62 11.62
C TYR A 342 18.72 -12.37 10.59
N ILE A 343 17.91 -13.40 10.36
CA ILE A 343 16.66 -13.28 9.60
C ILE A 343 15.51 -13.37 10.59
N ALA A 344 14.57 -12.43 10.52
CA ALA A 344 13.32 -12.45 11.27
C ALA A 344 12.14 -12.57 10.30
N ASP A 345 11.44 -13.69 10.35
CA ASP A 345 10.24 -13.96 9.58
C ASP A 345 9.00 -13.78 10.47
N VAL A 346 8.16 -12.81 10.15
CA VAL A 346 6.91 -12.50 10.86
C VAL A 346 5.73 -12.89 9.98
N GLY A 347 5.20 -14.09 10.19
CA GLY A 347 3.96 -14.59 9.57
C GLY A 347 2.71 -14.31 10.41
N GLY A 348 2.87 -14.13 11.73
CA GLY A 348 1.83 -13.76 12.69
C GLY A 348 1.96 -12.32 13.16
N THR A 349 1.94 -12.07 14.48
CA THR A 349 1.99 -10.71 15.06
C THR A 349 3.23 -10.50 15.91
N LEU A 350 3.94 -9.39 15.68
CA LEU A 350 5.01 -8.87 16.53
C LEU A 350 4.59 -7.49 17.04
N GLU A 351 4.37 -7.34 18.34
CA GLU A 351 3.74 -6.15 18.92
C GLU A 351 4.44 -5.63 20.17
N SER A 352 4.54 -4.30 20.26
CA SER A 352 5.02 -3.56 21.43
C SER A 352 4.04 -2.45 21.82
N GLY A 353 3.66 -2.40 23.11
CA GLY A 353 2.94 -1.27 23.69
C GLY A 353 3.83 -0.03 23.86
N GLY A 354 5.16 -0.21 23.95
CA GLY A 354 6.17 0.84 24.06
C GLY A 354 6.96 1.04 22.77
N LEU A 355 8.29 1.09 22.89
CA LEU A 355 9.18 1.07 21.72
C LEU A 355 9.28 -0.36 21.17
N LEU A 356 9.08 -0.53 19.87
CA LEU A 356 9.53 -1.69 19.12
C LEU A 356 10.86 -1.33 18.46
N ASP A 357 11.95 -1.94 18.93
CA ASP A 357 13.29 -1.80 18.38
C ASP A 357 13.69 -3.11 17.68
N ILE A 358 13.88 -3.07 16.36
CA ILE A 358 14.43 -4.19 15.59
C ILE A 358 15.73 -3.71 14.95
N SER A 359 16.85 -4.15 15.50
CA SER A 359 18.18 -3.68 15.10
C SER A 359 19.13 -4.85 14.82
N GLY A 360 20.08 -4.60 13.90
CA GLY A 360 21.13 -5.54 13.55
C GLY A 360 22.11 -4.95 12.54
N SER A 361 23.06 -5.76 12.08
CA SER A 361 24.00 -5.35 11.02
C SER A 361 23.32 -5.27 9.64
N ALA A 362 24.06 -4.81 8.63
CA ALA A 362 23.59 -4.74 7.24
C ALA A 362 23.19 -6.10 6.61
N GLY A 363 23.54 -7.23 7.24
CA GLY A 363 23.06 -8.56 6.84
C GLY A 363 21.69 -8.93 7.40
N THR A 364 21.15 -8.14 8.33
CA THR A 364 19.89 -8.43 9.02
C THR A 364 18.70 -8.21 8.11
N THR A 365 17.79 -9.18 8.07
CA THR A 365 16.59 -9.12 7.22
C THR A 365 15.33 -9.30 8.07
N LEU A 366 14.37 -8.39 7.91
CA LEU A 366 13.00 -8.54 8.40
C LEU A 366 12.09 -8.88 7.22
N ASN A 367 11.44 -10.04 7.26
CA ASN A 367 10.41 -10.45 6.32
C ASN A 367 9.06 -10.43 7.03
N VAL A 368 8.11 -9.67 6.52
CA VAL A 368 6.72 -9.65 6.99
C VAL A 368 5.85 -10.37 5.96
N GLY A 369 5.27 -11.50 6.33
CA GLY A 369 4.41 -12.30 5.48
C GLY A 369 3.08 -11.61 5.16
N GLY A 370 2.28 -12.15 4.23
CA GLY A 370 1.04 -11.50 3.78
C GLY A 370 -0.07 -11.41 4.84
N ALA A 371 -0.01 -12.25 5.87
CA ALA A 371 -0.84 -12.14 7.08
C ALA A 371 -0.05 -11.55 8.28
N GLY A 372 1.22 -11.21 8.06
CA GLY A 372 2.13 -10.74 9.08
C GLY A 372 1.87 -9.29 9.46
N SER A 373 1.97 -9.00 10.75
CA SER A 373 1.84 -7.65 11.28
C SER A 373 2.93 -7.34 12.30
N VAL A 374 3.54 -6.16 12.13
CA VAL A 374 4.54 -5.61 13.03
C VAL A 374 4.02 -4.28 13.55
N LEU A 375 3.78 -4.17 14.86
CA LEU A 375 3.13 -3.01 15.49
C LEU A 375 3.95 -2.50 16.68
N GLY A 376 4.12 -1.19 16.79
CA GLY A 376 4.70 -0.56 17.97
C GLY A 376 3.94 0.69 18.42
N GLY A 377 4.01 1.00 19.71
CA GLY A 377 3.67 2.34 20.22
C GLY A 377 4.59 3.39 19.59
N ARG A 378 5.89 3.09 19.50
CA ARG A 378 6.86 3.71 18.59
C ARG A 378 7.66 2.61 17.90
N VAL A 379 8.22 2.90 16.72
CA VAL A 379 9.03 1.94 15.97
C VAL A 379 10.38 2.56 15.64
N ALA A 380 11.46 1.85 15.98
CA ALA A 380 12.81 2.16 15.54
C ALA A 380 13.43 0.91 14.89
N MET A 381 13.95 1.06 13.67
CA MET A 381 14.54 -0.04 12.92
C MET A 381 15.82 0.41 12.23
N THR A 382 16.89 -0.35 12.43
CA THR A 382 18.16 -0.19 11.71
C THR A 382 18.62 -1.56 11.22
N LEU A 383 18.43 -1.83 9.92
CA LEU A 383 18.51 -3.17 9.35
C LEU A 383 19.16 -3.17 7.96
N GLY A 384 19.52 -4.34 7.45
CA GLY A 384 19.91 -4.50 6.06
C GLY A 384 18.72 -4.46 5.11
N THR A 385 17.78 -5.40 5.27
CA THR A 385 16.65 -5.55 4.37
C THR A 385 15.34 -5.58 5.15
N VAL A 386 14.33 -4.89 4.64
CA VAL A 386 12.93 -5.05 5.08
C VAL A 386 12.08 -5.43 3.87
N ASN A 387 11.41 -6.57 3.95
CA ASN A 387 10.52 -7.08 2.92
C ASN A 387 9.10 -7.21 3.48
N LEU A 388 8.15 -6.51 2.87
CA LEU A 388 6.73 -6.67 3.14
C LEU A 388 6.12 -7.42 1.96
N ALA A 389 5.63 -8.63 2.21
CA ALA A 389 4.80 -9.36 1.25
C ALA A 389 3.48 -8.60 1.00
N ASP A 390 2.76 -8.93 -0.07
CA ASP A 390 1.44 -8.35 -0.31
C ASP A 390 0.48 -8.70 0.85
N GLY A 391 -0.03 -7.68 1.54
CA GLY A 391 -0.82 -7.80 2.78
C GLY A 391 -0.01 -7.65 4.08
N GLY A 392 1.32 -7.73 4.02
CA GLY A 392 2.20 -7.53 5.17
C GLY A 392 2.20 -6.08 5.66
N THR A 393 2.12 -5.90 6.97
CA THR A 393 1.99 -4.57 7.58
C THR A 393 3.09 -4.26 8.59
N LEU A 394 3.59 -3.02 8.52
CA LEU A 394 4.45 -2.40 9.54
C LEU A 394 3.78 -1.13 10.03
N SER A 395 3.48 -1.02 11.32
CA SER A 395 2.76 0.12 11.87
C SER A 395 3.35 0.68 13.17
N SER A 396 3.21 1.99 13.34
CA SER A 396 3.54 2.71 14.58
C SER A 396 2.41 3.66 14.97
N GLN A 397 2.05 3.68 16.25
CA GLN A 397 1.08 4.65 16.79
C GLN A 397 1.67 6.07 16.87
N GLY A 398 2.94 6.19 17.23
CA GLY A 398 3.70 7.43 17.25
C GLY A 398 4.79 7.45 16.17
N ASP A 399 5.99 7.89 16.54
CA ASP A 399 7.13 7.94 15.64
C ASP A 399 7.47 6.58 15.02
N LEU A 400 7.79 6.59 13.74
CA LEU A 400 8.34 5.44 13.01
C LEU A 400 9.63 5.89 12.35
N THR A 401 10.75 5.30 12.74
CA THR A 401 12.03 5.49 12.05
C THR A 401 12.54 4.17 11.51
N LEU A 402 12.67 4.08 10.18
CA LEU A 402 13.24 2.94 9.47
C LEU A 402 14.45 3.38 8.65
N SER A 403 15.62 2.89 9.03
CA SER A 403 16.85 2.98 8.24
C SER A 403 17.22 1.59 7.73
N ALA A 404 17.18 1.39 6.42
CA ALA A 404 17.50 0.11 5.80
C ALA A 404 18.48 0.25 4.62
N THR A 405 19.16 -0.84 4.24
CA THR A 405 19.80 -0.88 2.92
C THR A 405 18.77 -0.97 1.81
N ARG A 406 17.79 -1.87 1.95
CA ARG A 406 16.68 -2.10 1.01
C ARG A 406 15.34 -2.19 1.74
N LEU A 407 14.32 -1.54 1.19
CA LEU A 407 12.92 -1.69 1.58
C LEU A 407 12.12 -2.14 0.36
N THR A 408 11.41 -3.26 0.48
CA THR A 408 10.59 -3.84 -0.58
C THR A 408 9.14 -3.93 -0.13
N LEU A 409 8.22 -3.41 -0.95
CA LEU A 409 6.77 -3.62 -0.81
C LEU A 409 6.30 -4.42 -2.02
N ALA A 410 5.94 -5.69 -1.81
CA ALA A 410 5.76 -6.66 -2.91
C ALA A 410 4.46 -6.45 -3.73
N GLY A 411 3.47 -5.73 -3.21
CA GLY A 411 2.19 -5.48 -3.88
C GLY A 411 1.39 -4.36 -3.23
N GLY A 412 0.22 -4.05 -3.82
CA GLY A 412 -0.63 -2.93 -3.42
C GLY A 412 -1.19 -3.01 -2.00
N ASN A 413 -1.22 -4.20 -1.39
CA ASN A 413 -1.72 -4.41 -0.04
C ASN A 413 -0.60 -4.41 1.02
N ALA A 414 0.68 -4.38 0.61
CA ALA A 414 1.79 -4.17 1.55
C ALA A 414 1.75 -2.73 2.09
N ALA A 415 1.93 -2.52 3.40
CA ALA A 415 1.78 -1.20 3.98
C ALA A 415 2.76 -0.89 5.12
N VAL A 416 3.32 0.33 5.07
CA VAL A 416 3.98 1.01 6.19
C VAL A 416 3.05 2.14 6.67
N LEU A 417 2.57 2.03 7.91
CA LEU A 417 1.56 2.89 8.50
C LEU A 417 2.11 3.58 9.77
N GLY A 418 2.67 4.77 9.63
CA GLY A 418 3.26 5.48 10.75
C GLY A 418 2.36 6.54 11.38
N SER A 419 2.68 6.92 12.61
CA SER A 419 1.98 7.96 13.38
C SER A 419 0.46 7.78 13.44
N SER A 420 -0.04 6.54 13.50
CA SER A 420 -1.48 6.24 13.39
C SER A 420 -2.33 6.81 14.54
N GLY A 421 -1.70 7.20 15.66
CA GLY A 421 -2.31 7.98 16.74
C GLY A 421 -2.48 9.47 16.43
N GLY A 422 -2.10 9.94 15.23
CA GLY A 422 -2.24 11.33 14.78
C GLY A 422 -1.12 12.28 15.21
N THR A 423 -0.10 11.78 15.90
CA THR A 423 1.06 12.56 16.36
C THR A 423 2.37 11.83 16.07
N GLY A 424 3.45 12.57 15.85
CA GLY A 424 4.78 12.02 15.56
C GLY A 424 5.20 12.23 14.11
N THR A 425 6.33 11.64 13.73
CA THR A 425 6.86 11.68 12.37
C THR A 425 7.24 10.29 11.89
N THR A 426 6.89 9.99 10.65
CA THR A 426 7.34 8.79 9.95
C THR A 426 8.55 9.12 9.09
N ARG A 427 9.69 8.48 9.33
CA ARG A 427 10.96 8.65 8.60
C ARG A 427 11.42 7.33 8.03
N LEU A 428 11.50 7.26 6.70
CA LEU A 428 11.95 6.10 5.95
C LEU A 428 13.20 6.50 5.16
N SER A 429 14.30 5.80 5.36
CA SER A 429 15.53 6.02 4.60
C SER A 429 16.10 4.70 4.10
N THR A 430 16.41 4.65 2.80
CA THR A 430 17.15 3.52 2.21
C THR A 430 18.49 3.97 1.65
N THR A 431 19.51 3.11 1.71
CA THR A 431 20.81 3.37 1.04
C THR A 431 20.85 2.83 -0.40
N SER A 432 19.89 2.00 -0.78
CA SER A 432 19.64 1.57 -2.17
C SER A 432 18.37 2.23 -2.72
N ALA A 433 18.16 2.12 -4.04
CA ALA A 433 16.95 2.56 -4.72
C ALA A 433 15.68 1.99 -4.03
N LEU A 434 14.67 2.84 -3.86
CA LEU A 434 13.38 2.45 -3.30
C LEU A 434 12.38 2.15 -4.43
N VAL A 435 11.80 0.96 -4.43
CA VAL A 435 10.65 0.61 -5.28
C VAL A 435 9.45 0.39 -4.37
N ASN A 436 8.48 1.30 -4.44
CA ASN A 436 7.24 1.22 -3.68
C ASN A 436 6.09 0.75 -4.58
N ASN A 437 5.62 -0.48 -4.39
CA ASN A 437 4.37 -0.96 -5.01
C ASN A 437 3.21 -1.06 -4.01
N GLY A 438 3.42 -0.67 -2.75
CA GLY A 438 2.42 -0.70 -1.68
C GLY A 438 2.11 0.70 -1.15
N LEU A 439 1.75 0.80 0.12
CA LEU A 439 1.42 2.06 0.79
C LEU A 439 2.51 2.50 1.77
N LEU A 440 3.02 3.72 1.60
CA LEU A 440 3.79 4.45 2.60
C LEU A 440 2.91 5.58 3.13
N PHE A 441 2.42 5.46 4.35
CA PHE A 441 1.43 6.38 4.90
C PHE A 441 1.78 6.89 6.30
N SER A 442 1.50 8.16 6.56
CA SER A 442 1.54 8.76 7.90
C SER A 442 0.24 9.51 8.19
N SER A 443 -0.33 9.33 9.38
CA SER A 443 -1.45 10.20 9.83
C SER A 443 -1.00 11.57 10.34
N SER A 444 0.31 11.85 10.27
CA SER A 444 0.96 13.12 10.61
C SER A 444 1.97 13.43 9.49
N ASP A 445 3.20 13.83 9.80
CA ASP A 445 4.25 14.08 8.81
C ASP A 445 4.94 12.79 8.33
N LEU A 446 5.33 12.78 7.05
CA LEU A 446 6.06 11.71 6.38
C LEU A 446 7.33 12.25 5.71
N VAL A 447 8.45 11.56 5.92
CA VAL A 447 9.72 11.82 5.24
C VAL A 447 10.25 10.51 4.65
N VAL A 448 10.50 10.50 3.34
CA VAL A 448 11.05 9.38 2.59
C VAL A 448 12.32 9.84 1.86
N GLY A 449 13.41 9.11 2.03
CA GLY A 449 14.69 9.38 1.38
C GLY A 449 15.35 8.13 0.81
N ALA A 450 15.82 8.21 -0.44
CA ALA A 450 16.57 7.14 -1.10
C ALA A 450 17.48 7.73 -2.19
N PRO A 451 18.50 7.02 -2.71
CA PRO A 451 19.26 7.46 -3.88
C PRO A 451 18.36 7.76 -5.09
N SER A 452 17.45 6.83 -5.41
CA SER A 452 16.40 6.97 -6.42
C SER A 452 15.10 6.35 -5.91
N ILE A 453 13.96 6.81 -6.44
CA ILE A 453 12.63 6.41 -5.99
C ILE A 453 11.78 6.04 -7.21
N THR A 454 11.17 4.86 -7.17
CA THR A 454 10.08 4.47 -8.06
C THR A 454 8.84 4.21 -7.23
N ASN A 455 7.84 5.08 -7.32
CA ASN A 455 6.50 4.80 -6.83
C ASN A 455 5.73 4.11 -7.97
N GLY A 456 5.59 2.79 -7.90
CA GLY A 456 5.00 1.97 -8.95
C GLY A 456 3.49 2.19 -9.11
N ALA A 457 2.87 1.54 -10.10
CA ALA A 457 1.48 1.77 -10.47
C ALA A 457 0.45 1.54 -9.36
N THR A 458 0.74 0.64 -8.40
CA THR A 458 -0.08 0.38 -7.20
C THR A 458 0.43 1.09 -5.95
N GLY A 459 1.51 1.88 -6.10
CA GLY A 459 2.18 2.59 -5.03
C GLY A 459 1.37 3.81 -4.55
N GLY A 460 1.36 4.03 -3.25
CA GLY A 460 0.89 5.26 -2.62
C GLY A 460 1.94 5.79 -1.64
N ILE A 461 2.22 7.09 -1.68
CA ILE A 461 3.01 7.79 -0.67
C ILE A 461 2.18 8.98 -0.19
N ALA A 462 1.72 8.92 1.06
CA ALA A 462 0.70 9.85 1.53
C ALA A 462 0.87 10.28 3.00
N ALA A 463 0.49 11.52 3.29
CA ALA A 463 0.50 12.08 4.65
C ALA A 463 -0.75 12.93 4.94
N LEU A 464 -1.31 12.82 6.14
CA LEU A 464 -2.34 13.77 6.62
C LEU A 464 -1.74 15.06 7.20
N GLY A 465 -0.42 15.11 7.40
CA GLY A 465 0.37 16.32 7.61
C GLY A 465 1.13 16.70 6.35
N ASN A 466 2.43 17.00 6.49
CA ASN A 466 3.33 17.26 5.38
C ASN A 466 3.98 15.96 4.89
N ALA A 467 4.14 15.81 3.58
CA ALA A 467 4.90 14.72 2.99
C ALA A 467 6.16 15.27 2.31
N THR A 468 7.30 14.65 2.56
CA THR A 468 8.58 15.00 1.94
C THR A 468 9.23 13.76 1.36
N VAL A 469 9.44 13.74 0.04
CA VAL A 469 9.97 12.58 -0.69
C VAL A 469 11.19 13.03 -1.49
N ARG A 470 12.37 12.48 -1.20
CA ARG A 470 13.64 12.92 -1.78
C ARG A 470 14.42 11.77 -2.41
N ALA A 471 14.63 11.88 -3.72
CA ALA A 471 15.66 11.15 -4.45
C ALA A 471 16.98 11.94 -4.34
N ASN A 472 17.91 11.44 -3.54
CA ASN A 472 19.09 12.18 -3.10
C ASN A 472 20.17 12.30 -4.20
N SER A 473 20.21 11.37 -5.15
CA SER A 473 21.28 11.32 -6.16
C SER A 473 20.84 10.86 -7.56
N GLY A 474 19.60 10.38 -7.73
CA GLY A 474 19.10 9.84 -8.98
C GLY A 474 17.66 10.27 -9.27
N ASP A 475 16.96 9.46 -10.07
CA ASP A 475 15.63 9.78 -10.56
C ASP A 475 14.52 9.49 -9.56
N PHE A 476 13.41 10.22 -9.71
CA PHE A 476 12.14 9.97 -9.05
C PHE A 476 11.06 9.71 -10.10
N LEU A 477 10.67 8.46 -10.26
CA LEU A 477 9.56 8.04 -11.11
C LEU A 477 8.29 7.83 -10.27
N ASN A 478 7.22 8.58 -10.57
CA ASN A 478 5.90 8.39 -10.00
C ASN A 478 4.94 7.83 -11.05
N GLN A 479 4.50 6.59 -10.84
CA GLN A 479 3.41 5.91 -11.57
C GLN A 479 2.21 5.61 -10.65
N GLY A 480 2.33 5.88 -9.34
CA GLY A 480 1.28 5.69 -8.35
C GLY A 480 0.68 7.00 -7.88
N ALA A 481 0.32 7.11 -6.61
CA ALA A 481 -0.20 8.35 -6.03
C ALA A 481 0.76 8.96 -5.00
N LEU A 482 0.93 10.27 -5.08
CA LEU A 482 1.52 11.10 -4.03
C LEU A 482 0.46 12.03 -3.47
N TYR A 483 0.30 12.06 -2.15
CA TYR A 483 -0.69 12.93 -1.50
C TYR A 483 -0.16 13.58 -0.21
N ALA A 484 -0.49 14.85 0.02
CA ALA A 484 -0.37 15.46 1.35
C ALA A 484 -1.54 16.38 1.65
N ARG A 485 -2.11 16.31 2.85
CA ARG A 485 -3.07 17.32 3.30
C ARG A 485 -2.37 18.68 3.57
N GLY A 486 -1.14 18.66 4.07
CA GLY A 486 -0.30 19.84 4.22
C GLY A 486 0.46 20.16 2.94
N THR A 487 1.78 20.32 3.07
CA THR A 487 2.68 20.50 1.93
C THR A 487 3.24 19.16 1.46
N LEU A 488 3.10 18.87 0.18
CA LEU A 488 3.78 17.78 -0.51
C LEU A 488 5.06 18.32 -1.16
N THR A 489 6.23 17.95 -0.63
CA THR A 489 7.54 18.25 -1.21
C THR A 489 8.11 17.01 -1.88
N ALA A 490 8.37 17.06 -3.18
CA ALA A 490 9.05 15.99 -3.92
C ALA A 490 10.30 16.52 -4.64
N SER A 491 11.42 15.83 -4.50
CA SER A 491 12.71 16.29 -5.01
C SER A 491 13.50 15.18 -5.71
N ALA A 492 14.06 15.52 -6.88
CA ALA A 492 15.12 14.80 -7.58
C ALA A 492 16.14 15.83 -8.08
N ALA A 493 16.74 16.61 -7.16
CA ALA A 493 17.52 17.80 -7.48
C ALA A 493 18.71 17.53 -8.44
N ALA A 494 19.28 16.32 -8.41
CA ALA A 494 20.37 15.88 -9.30
C ALA A 494 19.89 15.05 -10.51
N GLY A 495 18.59 14.77 -10.64
CA GLY A 495 18.04 13.83 -11.62
C GLY A 495 16.70 14.27 -12.22
N THR A 496 15.94 13.30 -12.72
CA THR A 496 14.64 13.51 -13.35
C THR A 496 13.51 13.14 -12.39
N LEU A 497 12.58 14.06 -12.18
CA LEU A 497 11.28 13.76 -11.56
C LEU A 497 10.26 13.56 -12.69
N THR A 498 9.79 12.32 -12.86
CA THR A 498 8.79 11.96 -13.87
C THR A 498 7.48 11.60 -13.19
N ASN A 499 6.43 12.39 -13.43
CA ASN A 499 5.05 12.02 -13.12
C ASN A 499 4.41 11.42 -14.38
N ALA A 500 4.32 10.08 -14.41
CA ALA A 500 4.08 9.32 -15.63
C ALA A 500 2.60 9.01 -15.85
N ALA A 501 2.18 8.90 -17.10
CA ALA A 501 0.89 8.36 -17.51
C ALA A 501 1.08 7.25 -18.56
N THR A 502 0.00 6.54 -18.92
CA THR A 502 -0.05 5.76 -20.16
C THR A 502 -0.69 6.60 -21.28
N GLY A 503 -0.77 6.05 -22.50
CA GLY A 503 -1.56 6.66 -23.56
C GLY A 503 -3.08 6.69 -23.30
N SER A 504 -3.58 6.08 -22.22
CA SER A 504 -5.01 5.95 -21.96
C SER A 504 -5.45 6.22 -20.52
N ALA A 505 -4.53 6.35 -19.56
CA ALA A 505 -4.85 6.67 -18.17
C ALA A 505 -3.75 7.47 -17.48
N TYR A 506 -4.17 8.35 -16.57
CA TYR A 506 -3.30 8.91 -15.54
C TYR A 506 -2.86 7.79 -14.58
N GLN A 507 -1.55 7.49 -14.55
CA GLN A 507 -0.99 6.54 -13.59
C GLN A 507 -0.48 7.29 -12.35
N GLY A 508 0.50 8.16 -12.58
CA GLY A 508 1.10 9.07 -11.60
C GLY A 508 0.16 10.22 -11.25
N THR A 509 -0.19 10.36 -9.98
CA THR A 509 -0.92 11.52 -9.46
C THR A 509 -0.10 12.20 -8.37
N ILE A 510 -0.12 13.54 -8.35
CA ILE A 510 0.54 14.38 -7.35
C ILE A 510 -0.50 15.40 -6.87
N ASP A 511 -1.01 15.23 -5.66
CA ASP A 511 -2.11 16.03 -5.14
C ASP A 511 -1.79 16.56 -3.73
N ALA A 512 -2.16 17.80 -3.42
CA ALA A 512 -2.10 18.31 -2.05
C ALA A 512 -3.17 19.36 -1.73
N ASP A 513 -3.72 19.33 -0.52
CA ASP A 513 -4.67 20.36 -0.09
C ASP A 513 -3.94 21.70 0.19
N GLY A 514 -2.78 21.65 0.85
CA GLY A 514 -1.99 22.83 1.18
C GLY A 514 -1.14 23.34 0.03
N ALA A 515 -0.06 22.64 -0.30
CA ALA A 515 0.86 23.05 -1.35
C ALA A 515 1.61 21.88 -1.97
N VAL A 516 1.98 22.01 -3.24
CA VAL A 516 2.92 21.11 -3.92
C VAL A 516 4.21 21.88 -4.20
N VAL A 517 5.34 21.32 -3.78
CA VAL A 517 6.68 21.87 -4.00
C VAL A 517 7.55 20.82 -4.69
N LEU A 518 7.94 21.08 -5.94
CA LEU A 518 8.72 20.15 -6.75
C LEU A 518 10.08 20.76 -7.10
N GLN A 519 11.14 19.99 -6.90
CA GLN A 519 12.50 20.40 -7.26
C GLN A 519 13.21 19.29 -8.06
N ALA A 520 13.68 19.59 -9.26
CA ALA A 520 14.39 18.60 -10.08
C ALA A 520 15.42 19.23 -11.03
N ALA A 521 16.38 18.46 -11.53
CA ALA A 521 17.17 18.92 -12.68
C ALA A 521 16.26 18.95 -13.93
N THR A 522 15.51 17.86 -14.14
CA THR A 522 14.44 17.77 -15.14
C THR A 522 13.15 17.34 -14.50
N LEU A 523 12.06 18.07 -14.74
CA LEU A 523 10.71 17.64 -14.38
C LEU A 523 9.95 17.26 -15.66
N VAL A 524 9.43 16.04 -15.72
CA VAL A 524 8.55 15.56 -16.77
C VAL A 524 7.19 15.26 -16.16
N ASN A 525 6.17 16.01 -16.58
CA ASN A 525 4.78 15.72 -16.26
C ASN A 525 4.06 15.26 -17.52
N ASN A 526 3.64 13.99 -17.52
CA ASN A 526 2.75 13.43 -18.52
C ASN A 526 1.35 13.15 -17.94
N SER A 527 1.12 13.56 -16.68
CA SER A 527 -0.05 13.19 -15.90
C SER A 527 -0.56 14.41 -15.11
N THR A 528 -1.14 14.22 -13.92
CA THR A 528 -1.75 15.30 -13.13
C THR A 528 -0.89 15.76 -11.95
N ILE A 529 -0.75 17.08 -11.80
CA ILE A 529 -0.18 17.76 -10.63
C ILE A 529 -1.19 18.81 -10.16
N HIS A 530 -1.79 18.58 -8.99
CA HIS A 530 -2.82 19.46 -8.45
C HIS A 530 -2.52 19.93 -7.03
N SER A 531 -2.95 21.15 -6.73
CA SER A 531 -3.07 21.61 -5.35
C SER A 531 -4.29 22.49 -5.14
N LEU A 532 -4.98 22.34 -4.02
CA LEU A 532 -6.03 23.29 -3.62
C LEU A 532 -5.44 24.65 -3.21
N GLY A 533 -4.20 24.68 -2.73
CA GLY A 533 -3.45 25.91 -2.44
C GLY A 533 -2.47 26.27 -3.55
N THR A 534 -1.16 26.12 -3.31
CA THR A 534 -0.10 26.60 -4.22
C THR A 534 0.70 25.47 -4.86
N ILE A 535 1.19 25.71 -6.07
CA ILE A 535 2.18 24.86 -6.74
C ILE A 535 3.44 25.68 -6.97
N ASP A 536 4.58 25.19 -6.48
CA ASP A 536 5.91 25.74 -6.69
C ASP A 536 6.80 24.70 -7.36
N ILE A 537 7.23 24.95 -8.60
CA ILE A 537 8.11 24.06 -9.36
C ILE A 537 9.41 24.78 -9.67
N ASP A 538 10.52 24.19 -9.25
CA ASP A 538 11.87 24.63 -9.61
C ASP A 538 12.59 23.51 -10.38
N ALA A 539 12.72 23.69 -11.69
CA ALA A 539 13.45 22.77 -12.55
C ALA A 539 14.41 23.50 -13.49
N ALA A 540 15.50 22.88 -13.96
CA ALA A 540 16.22 23.45 -15.09
C ALA A 540 15.42 23.21 -16.38
N THR A 541 14.99 21.97 -16.58
CA THR A 541 14.17 21.52 -17.71
C THR A 541 12.78 21.18 -17.20
N LEU A 542 11.74 21.89 -17.63
CA LEU A 542 10.34 21.62 -17.27
C LEU A 542 9.57 21.15 -18.51
N ARG A 543 8.98 19.97 -18.45
CA ARG A 543 8.21 19.38 -19.55
C ARG A 543 6.82 19.00 -19.08
N ASN A 544 5.82 19.84 -19.35
CA ASN A 544 4.41 19.48 -19.25
C ASN A 544 3.93 19.06 -20.64
N GLN A 545 3.97 17.77 -20.93
CA GLN A 545 3.82 17.28 -22.30
C GLN A 545 3.12 15.93 -22.36
N TYR A 546 2.47 15.64 -23.48
CA TYR A 546 1.97 14.29 -23.73
C TYR A 546 3.09 13.25 -23.65
N LEU A 547 2.71 12.00 -23.36
CA LEU A 547 3.62 10.88 -23.40
C LEU A 547 4.30 10.81 -24.78
N GLY A 548 5.64 10.84 -24.81
CA GLY A 548 6.44 10.86 -26.03
C GLY A 548 6.92 12.25 -26.47
N GLY A 549 6.30 13.35 -26.00
CA GLY A 549 6.68 14.72 -26.37
C GLY A 549 6.27 15.12 -27.79
N ASP A 550 7.05 15.99 -28.43
CA ASP A 550 6.84 16.37 -29.84
C ASP A 550 7.47 15.33 -30.78
N ASN A 551 6.63 14.48 -31.35
CA ASN A 551 6.99 13.47 -32.34
C ASN A 551 6.30 13.71 -33.69
N ARG A 552 5.96 14.97 -34.01
CA ARG A 552 5.36 15.32 -35.30
C ARG A 552 6.37 15.08 -36.43
N ALA A 553 5.96 14.33 -37.44
CA ALA A 553 6.75 14.05 -38.65
C ALA A 553 5.95 14.37 -39.91
N TRP A 554 6.63 14.81 -40.96
CA TRP A 554 6.00 15.06 -42.26
C TRP A 554 5.93 13.79 -43.10
N GLY A 555 4.73 13.44 -43.59
CA GLY A 555 4.50 12.33 -44.53
C GLY A 555 5.10 12.56 -45.90
N ALA A 556 4.90 11.60 -46.81
CA ALA A 556 5.27 11.76 -48.22
C ALA A 556 4.37 12.79 -48.92
N ASP A 557 4.90 13.43 -49.96
CA ASP A 557 4.09 14.25 -50.87
C ASP A 557 3.03 13.36 -51.55
N THR A 558 1.80 13.84 -51.66
CA THR A 558 0.82 13.20 -52.54
C THR A 558 1.27 13.28 -54.00
N PRO A 559 0.84 12.36 -54.87
CA PRO A 559 1.12 12.45 -56.30
C PRO A 559 0.77 13.84 -56.87
N ARG A 560 1.67 14.41 -57.67
CA ARG A 560 1.47 15.73 -58.28
C ARG A 560 0.40 15.64 -59.36
N THR A 561 -0.63 16.47 -59.26
CA THR A 561 -1.65 16.62 -60.30
C THR A 561 -1.33 17.84 -61.16
N THR A 562 -0.98 17.63 -62.43
CA THR A 562 -0.64 18.70 -63.38
C THR A 562 -1.76 18.90 -64.39
N SER A 563 -2.16 20.15 -64.62
CA SER A 563 -3.16 20.55 -65.61
C SER A 563 -2.69 21.76 -66.42
N GLN A 564 -2.96 21.77 -67.72
CA GLN A 564 -2.87 22.98 -68.55
C GLN A 564 -4.06 23.90 -68.23
N THR A 565 -3.78 25.15 -67.88
CA THR A 565 -4.74 26.16 -67.42
C THR A 565 -5.00 27.27 -68.43
N GLY A 566 -4.18 27.37 -69.48
CA GLY A 566 -4.37 28.33 -70.55
C GLY A 566 -3.40 28.09 -71.71
N TYR A 567 -3.75 28.61 -72.88
CA TYR A 567 -2.89 28.64 -74.05
C TYR A 567 -3.10 29.96 -74.79
N MET A 568 -2.01 30.57 -75.23
CA MET A 568 -2.00 31.79 -76.03
C MET A 568 -1.03 31.61 -77.18
N SER A 569 -1.44 31.99 -78.39
CA SER A 569 -0.58 32.02 -79.56
C SER A 569 -0.60 33.42 -80.15
N GLN A 570 0.58 34.00 -80.37
CA GLN A 570 0.73 35.32 -80.96
C GLN A 570 1.41 35.17 -82.33
N GLY A 571 0.61 35.27 -83.39
CA GLY A 571 1.10 35.35 -84.78
C GLY A 571 1.05 36.80 -85.28
N TYR A 572 2.19 37.36 -85.66
CA TYR A 572 2.28 38.72 -86.22
C TYR A 572 2.05 38.69 -87.74
N ASN A 573 0.95 39.29 -88.21
CA ASN A 573 0.66 39.46 -89.64
C ASN A 573 1.29 40.75 -90.17
N GLY A 574 2.19 40.66 -91.16
CA GLY A 574 2.39 41.79 -92.09
C GLY A 574 3.73 41.94 -92.80
N CYS A 575 4.84 41.35 -92.33
CA CYS A 575 6.15 41.67 -92.92
C CYS A 575 7.17 40.53 -92.84
N GLY A 576 6.87 39.37 -93.46
CA GLY A 576 7.88 38.43 -94.00
C GLY A 576 8.95 37.83 -93.07
N CYS A 577 8.95 38.13 -91.77
CA CYS A 577 9.85 37.57 -90.76
C CYS A 577 9.06 36.58 -89.89
N VAL A 578 9.70 35.51 -89.49
CA VAL A 578 9.09 34.23 -89.09
C VAL A 578 9.48 33.89 -87.66
N ASP A 579 8.72 34.42 -86.70
CA ASP A 579 8.73 33.97 -85.30
C ASP A 579 7.28 33.84 -84.81
N GLN A 580 6.82 32.61 -84.55
CA GLN A 580 5.57 32.38 -83.80
C GLN A 580 5.92 32.13 -82.34
N THR A 581 5.22 32.78 -81.42
CA THR A 581 5.37 32.49 -79.98
C THR A 581 4.08 31.89 -79.44
N GLU A 582 4.20 30.68 -78.91
CA GLU A 582 3.13 29.97 -78.20
C GLU A 582 3.44 29.93 -76.70
N SER A 583 2.42 30.10 -75.86
CA SER A 583 2.55 30.11 -74.40
C SER A 583 1.50 29.20 -73.77
N TRP A 584 1.92 28.20 -73.00
CA TRP A 584 1.04 27.30 -72.25
C TRP A 584 1.19 27.55 -70.76
N ASN A 585 0.09 27.88 -70.09
CA ASN A 585 0.07 28.03 -68.64
C ASN A 585 -0.23 26.68 -68.00
N TYR A 586 0.61 26.24 -67.08
CA TYR A 586 0.42 25.01 -66.32
C TYR A 586 0.22 25.30 -64.84
N ARG A 587 -0.53 24.41 -64.19
CA ARG A 587 -0.70 24.37 -62.74
C ARG A 587 -0.46 22.93 -62.26
N ALA A 588 0.40 22.76 -61.26
CA ALA A 588 0.56 21.51 -60.54
C ALA A 588 0.22 21.67 -59.06
N THR A 589 -0.57 20.75 -58.52
CA THR A 589 -0.93 20.73 -57.10
C THR A 589 -0.52 19.42 -56.43
N TRP A 590 0.02 19.52 -55.20
CA TRP A 590 0.28 18.36 -54.33
C TRP A 590 0.16 18.79 -52.88
N SER A 591 0.10 17.83 -51.95
CA SER A 591 -0.02 18.11 -50.52
C SER A 591 0.92 17.24 -49.71
N ARG A 592 1.30 17.72 -48.53
CA ARG A 592 2.08 16.97 -47.55
C ARG A 592 1.40 17.10 -46.20
N THR A 593 1.20 16.00 -45.49
CA THR A 593 0.46 15.97 -44.20
C THR A 593 1.36 15.46 -43.09
N GLN A 594 1.32 16.12 -41.93
CA GLN A 594 2.00 15.63 -40.73
C GLN A 594 1.23 14.49 -40.05
N TYR A 595 1.97 13.62 -39.37
CA TYR A 595 1.45 12.59 -38.48
C TYR A 595 2.34 12.50 -37.23
N TYR A 596 1.89 11.78 -36.19
CA TYR A 596 2.72 11.49 -35.02
C TYR A 596 3.50 10.20 -35.24
N ASP A 597 4.82 10.25 -35.13
CA ASP A 597 5.70 9.09 -35.23
C ASP A 597 5.84 8.40 -33.86
N GLY A 598 5.30 7.19 -33.71
CA GLY A 598 5.26 6.47 -32.42
C GLY A 598 3.96 6.68 -31.65
N THR A 599 4.03 7.10 -30.38
CA THR A 599 2.84 7.27 -29.53
C THR A 599 1.99 8.44 -29.98
N THR A 600 0.74 8.17 -30.34
CA THR A 600 -0.24 9.22 -30.65
C THR A 600 -0.73 9.86 -29.35
N PRO A 601 -0.66 11.19 -29.21
CA PRO A 601 -1.27 11.89 -28.09
C PRO A 601 -2.77 11.57 -28.01
N SER A 602 -3.22 11.14 -26.84
CA SER A 602 -4.64 10.83 -26.59
C SER A 602 -5.31 11.99 -25.89
N ALA A 603 -6.45 12.44 -26.42
CA ALA A 603 -7.27 13.47 -25.76
C ALA A 603 -7.77 13.04 -24.36
N ALA A 604 -7.68 11.74 -24.02
CA ALA A 604 -8.10 11.22 -22.72
C ALA A 604 -7.08 11.49 -21.58
N VAL A 605 -5.82 11.77 -21.90
CA VAL A 605 -4.74 11.92 -20.91
C VAL A 605 -3.94 13.18 -21.19
N LYS A 606 -4.48 14.31 -20.76
CA LYS A 606 -3.85 15.61 -20.94
C LYS A 606 -2.94 15.91 -19.75
N PRO A 607 -1.67 16.31 -19.94
CA PRO A 607 -0.80 16.63 -18.82
C PRO A 607 -1.26 17.95 -18.15
N GLU A 608 -1.47 17.90 -16.84
CA GLU A 608 -2.13 18.95 -16.06
C GLU A 608 -1.24 19.46 -14.92
N ILE A 609 -1.14 20.79 -14.80
CA ILE A 609 -0.60 21.50 -13.62
C ILE A 609 -1.64 22.53 -13.18
N ILE A 610 -2.36 22.26 -12.09
CA ILE A 610 -3.50 23.08 -11.65
C ILE A 610 -3.38 23.44 -10.17
N GLY A 611 -3.16 24.72 -9.88
CA GLY A 611 -3.14 25.27 -8.52
C GLY A 611 -4.38 26.11 -8.22
N GLY A 612 -4.98 25.95 -7.04
CA GLY A 612 -6.16 26.73 -6.65
C GLY A 612 -5.88 28.22 -6.47
N THR A 613 -4.71 28.58 -5.93
CA THR A 613 -4.34 29.98 -5.65
C THR A 613 -3.20 30.49 -6.51
N ARG A 614 -2.05 29.80 -6.51
CA ARG A 614 -0.85 30.24 -7.23
C ARG A 614 -0.13 29.05 -7.85
N VAL A 615 0.32 29.21 -9.10
CA VAL A 615 1.25 28.29 -9.77
C VAL A 615 2.50 29.07 -10.15
N SER A 616 3.65 28.70 -9.59
CA SER A 616 4.94 29.30 -9.91
C SER A 616 5.84 28.27 -10.58
N LEU A 617 6.28 28.58 -11.79
CA LEU A 617 7.16 27.73 -12.59
C LEU A 617 8.50 28.45 -12.77
N THR A 618 9.57 27.92 -12.19
CA THR A 618 10.93 28.43 -12.35
C THR A 618 11.72 27.48 -13.26
N PHE A 619 12.24 27.99 -14.38
CA PHE A 619 12.82 27.18 -15.44
C PHE A 619 14.02 27.83 -16.16
N GLN A 620 14.91 26.99 -16.69
CA GLN A 620 15.80 27.39 -17.79
C GLN A 620 15.09 27.16 -19.12
N THR A 621 14.52 25.98 -19.31
CA THR A 621 13.76 25.64 -20.52
C THR A 621 12.47 24.96 -20.10
N ALA A 622 11.34 25.48 -20.58
CA ALA A 622 10.02 24.96 -20.31
C ALA A 622 9.28 24.64 -21.61
N TRP A 623 8.60 23.49 -21.63
CA TRP A 623 7.67 23.12 -22.68
C TRP A 623 6.32 22.79 -22.07
N ASN A 624 5.27 23.39 -22.63
CA ASN A 624 3.88 23.01 -22.47
C ASN A 624 3.37 22.51 -23.83
N LEU A 625 3.43 21.20 -24.08
CA LEU A 625 3.12 20.58 -25.37
C LEU A 625 1.77 19.88 -25.28
N GLY A 626 0.74 20.53 -25.80
CA GLY A 626 -0.65 20.07 -25.69
C GLY A 626 -1.13 19.92 -24.24
N GLY A 627 -0.45 20.57 -23.29
CA GLY A 627 -0.72 20.48 -21.85
C GLY A 627 -1.50 21.66 -21.30
N LEU A 628 -1.92 21.53 -20.04
CA LEU A 628 -2.66 22.55 -19.31
C LEU A 628 -1.87 23.04 -18.09
N VAL A 629 -1.70 24.35 -17.98
CA VAL A 629 -1.25 25.06 -16.77
C VAL A 629 -2.34 26.03 -16.36
N SER A 630 -2.82 25.95 -15.11
CA SER A 630 -3.92 26.79 -14.64
C SER A 630 -3.80 27.17 -13.17
N GLY A 631 -4.13 28.42 -12.83
CA GLY A 631 -4.35 28.84 -11.44
C GLY A 631 -4.77 30.29 -11.32
N THR A 632 -5.27 30.72 -10.15
CA THR A 632 -5.72 32.11 -9.95
C THR A 632 -4.60 33.11 -10.26
N HIS A 633 -3.38 32.80 -9.84
CA HIS A 633 -2.17 33.55 -10.19
C HIS A 633 -1.09 32.62 -10.76
N VAL A 634 -0.70 32.83 -12.02
CA VAL A 634 0.39 32.08 -12.65
C VAL A 634 1.63 32.96 -12.75
N ILE A 635 2.77 32.46 -12.26
CA ILE A 635 4.07 33.12 -12.31
C ILE A 635 5.02 32.26 -13.14
N LEU A 636 5.52 32.82 -14.24
CA LEU A 636 6.50 32.16 -15.10
C LEU A 636 7.87 32.80 -14.89
N THR A 637 8.83 32.06 -14.34
CA THR A 637 10.12 32.60 -13.94
C THR A 637 11.28 32.00 -14.74
N GLY A 638 11.96 32.84 -15.52
CA GLY A 638 13.20 32.47 -16.20
C GLY A 638 14.40 32.55 -15.26
N LYS A 639 15.20 31.48 -15.17
CA LYS A 639 16.40 31.45 -14.31
C LYS A 639 17.50 32.43 -14.76
N ASN A 640 17.55 32.76 -16.05
CA ASN A 640 18.47 33.74 -16.64
C ASN A 640 17.94 34.25 -18.00
N ALA A 641 18.66 35.16 -18.64
CA ALA A 641 18.25 35.77 -19.90
C ALA A 641 18.16 34.82 -21.11
N SER A 642 18.77 33.63 -21.05
CA SER A 642 18.61 32.62 -22.11
C SER A 642 17.49 31.62 -21.81
N ALA A 643 16.69 31.87 -20.77
CA ALA A 643 15.57 31.02 -20.45
C ALA A 643 14.50 31.09 -21.55
N SER A 644 13.79 29.98 -21.79
CA SER A 644 12.74 29.91 -22.79
C SER A 644 11.53 29.08 -22.34
N LEU A 645 10.35 29.47 -22.82
CA LEU A 645 9.11 28.74 -22.65
C LEU A 645 8.43 28.56 -24.01
N VAL A 646 8.09 27.32 -24.33
CA VAL A 646 7.31 26.96 -25.52
C VAL A 646 5.93 26.46 -25.08
N ASN A 647 4.87 27.17 -25.48
CA ASN A 647 3.50 26.70 -25.43
C ASN A 647 3.10 26.27 -26.85
N ASP A 648 2.97 24.97 -27.10
CA ASP A 648 2.70 24.43 -28.44
C ASP A 648 1.48 23.53 -28.41
N ASP A 649 0.51 23.83 -29.27
CA ASP A 649 -0.76 23.12 -29.44
C ASP A 649 -0.58 21.64 -29.80
N LEU A 650 0.63 21.29 -30.27
CA LEU A 650 0.97 19.99 -30.83
C LEU A 650 0.08 19.64 -32.04
N ALA A 651 -0.44 20.67 -32.74
CA ALA A 651 -1.27 20.52 -33.93
C ALA A 651 -0.52 19.81 -35.07
N LEU A 652 -1.24 18.96 -35.79
CA LEU A 652 -0.77 18.44 -37.08
C LEU A 652 -1.12 19.44 -38.18
N SER A 653 -0.21 19.63 -39.12
CA SER A 653 -0.38 20.52 -40.27
C SER A 653 -0.42 19.75 -41.59
N ARG A 654 -1.13 20.30 -42.57
CA ARG A 654 -1.10 19.90 -43.97
C ARG A 654 -0.66 21.10 -44.80
N THR A 655 0.35 20.91 -45.64
CA THR A 655 0.79 21.92 -46.61
C THR A 655 0.28 21.54 -47.99
N ASP A 656 -0.58 22.36 -48.57
CA ASP A 656 -1.00 22.25 -49.96
C ASP A 656 -0.13 23.16 -50.83
N TYR A 657 0.58 22.57 -51.79
CA TYR A 657 1.44 23.27 -52.73
C TYR A 657 0.72 23.49 -54.06
N THR A 658 0.87 24.68 -54.62
CA THR A 658 0.43 25.02 -55.98
C THR A 658 1.59 25.65 -56.74
N ARG A 659 2.11 24.95 -57.75
CA ARG A 659 3.10 25.48 -58.70
C ARG A 659 2.40 25.92 -59.97
N THR A 660 2.66 27.13 -60.43
CA THR A 660 2.21 27.65 -61.72
C THR A 660 3.40 28.09 -62.55
N TRP A 661 3.47 27.68 -63.81
CA TRP A 661 4.53 28.10 -64.74
C TRP A 661 3.96 28.27 -66.14
N THR A 662 4.64 29.04 -66.98
CA THR A 662 4.30 29.21 -68.40
C THR A 662 5.42 28.65 -69.24
N GLU A 663 5.11 27.73 -70.16
CA GLU A 663 6.07 27.29 -71.17
C GLU A 663 5.90 28.16 -72.41
N HIS A 664 6.96 28.86 -72.82
CA HIS A 664 7.02 29.62 -74.05
C HIS A 664 7.76 28.80 -75.09
N THR A 665 7.16 28.59 -76.26
CA THR A 665 7.83 28.01 -77.42
C THR A 665 7.96 29.08 -78.49
N GLU A 666 9.18 29.41 -78.87
CA GLU A 666 9.49 30.33 -79.96
C GLU A 666 9.93 29.53 -81.20
N TYR A 667 9.26 29.74 -82.33
CA TYR A 667 9.49 29.02 -83.58
C TYR A 667 10.32 29.87 -84.54
N ILE A 668 11.61 29.56 -84.70
CA ILE A 668 12.55 30.35 -85.50
C ILE A 668 12.58 29.82 -86.95
N ALA A 669 11.96 30.56 -87.89
CA ALA A 669 12.09 30.54 -89.35
C ALA A 669 11.80 29.30 -90.25
N ALA A 670 11.32 29.61 -91.46
CA ALA A 670 10.70 28.71 -92.45
C ALA A 670 11.69 27.88 -93.32
N GLY A 671 11.75 26.58 -93.02
CA GLY A 671 12.34 25.50 -93.83
C GLY A 671 11.88 24.14 -93.27
N PRO A 672 12.16 22.99 -93.93
CA PRO A 672 11.62 21.67 -93.52
C PRO A 672 12.08 21.16 -92.14
N ALA A 673 12.98 21.89 -91.47
CA ALA A 673 13.36 21.66 -90.08
C ALA A 673 13.06 22.93 -89.26
N THR A 674 11.94 22.93 -88.55
CA THR A 674 11.59 23.96 -87.56
C THR A 674 12.37 23.74 -86.28
N TYR A 675 13.18 24.71 -85.87
CA TYR A 675 13.79 24.73 -84.54
C TYR A 675 12.85 25.45 -83.58
N HIS A 676 12.66 24.88 -82.38
CA HIS A 676 11.89 25.52 -81.33
C HIS A 676 12.71 25.58 -80.05
N GLU A 677 12.73 26.75 -79.41
CA GLU A 677 13.26 26.90 -78.06
C GLU A 677 12.07 26.90 -77.09
N ARG A 678 12.08 25.94 -76.14
CA ARG A 678 11.08 25.87 -75.08
C ARG A 678 11.68 26.42 -73.79
N GLU A 679 11.14 27.52 -73.30
CA GLU A 679 11.57 28.15 -72.06
C GLU A 679 10.44 28.13 -71.01
N VAL A 680 10.76 27.73 -69.78
CA VAL A 680 9.86 27.86 -68.64
C VAL A 680 10.02 29.27 -68.05
N ARG A 681 8.98 30.09 -68.16
CA ARG A 681 8.86 31.41 -67.55
C ARG A 681 7.76 31.39 -66.48
N ALA A 682 7.63 32.49 -65.73
CA ALA A 682 6.57 32.65 -64.71
C ALA A 682 6.51 31.58 -63.57
N ASP A 683 7.51 30.71 -63.43
CA ASP A 683 7.48 29.59 -62.47
C ASP A 683 7.45 30.05 -61.01
N THR A 684 6.32 29.79 -60.36
CA THR A 684 6.01 30.24 -59.01
C THR A 684 5.39 29.07 -58.24
N THR A 685 5.93 28.76 -57.06
CA THR A 685 5.31 27.80 -56.14
C THR A 685 4.77 28.54 -54.93
N THR A 686 3.49 28.38 -54.67
CA THR A 686 2.81 28.86 -53.47
C THR A 686 2.48 27.66 -52.59
N SER A 687 2.43 27.88 -51.28
CA SER A 687 2.02 26.85 -50.33
C SER A 687 1.03 27.42 -49.33
N LEU A 688 0.03 26.62 -48.98
CA LEU A 688 -0.94 26.94 -47.95
C LEU A 688 -0.84 25.88 -46.87
N ASN A 689 -0.41 26.30 -45.67
CA ASN A 689 -0.54 25.45 -44.49
C ASN A 689 -1.98 25.51 -44.00
N SER A 690 -2.55 24.36 -43.66
CA SER A 690 -3.85 24.22 -43.04
C SER A 690 -3.74 23.24 -41.87
N PRO A 691 -4.40 23.51 -40.73
CA PRO A 691 -4.38 22.59 -39.60
C PRO A 691 -5.22 21.33 -39.89
N VAL A 692 -4.71 20.18 -39.44
CA VAL A 692 -5.33 18.85 -39.61
C VAL A 692 -5.96 18.38 -38.30
N SER A 693 -5.30 18.67 -37.18
CA SER A 693 -5.80 18.44 -35.83
C SER A 693 -5.24 19.49 -34.88
N SER A 694 -5.92 19.70 -33.76
CA SER A 694 -5.49 20.55 -32.65
C SER A 694 -5.74 19.78 -31.37
N LEU A 695 -4.73 19.68 -30.49
CA LEU A 695 -4.85 18.98 -29.21
C LEU A 695 -5.06 19.93 -28.03
N GLY A 696 -4.82 21.23 -28.21
CA GLY A 696 -5.00 22.28 -27.22
C GLY A 696 -3.83 22.36 -26.25
N ALA A 697 -3.00 23.40 -26.33
CA ALA A 697 -2.10 23.79 -25.23
C ALA A 697 -2.59 25.07 -24.56
N GLY A 698 -2.56 25.10 -23.23
CA GLY A 698 -3.22 26.15 -22.46
C GLY A 698 -2.43 26.63 -21.25
N ILE A 699 -2.27 27.95 -21.12
CA ILE A 699 -1.87 28.61 -19.88
C ILE A 699 -2.99 29.58 -19.49
N TYR A 700 -3.68 29.32 -18.38
CA TYR A 700 -4.83 30.08 -17.95
C TYR A 700 -4.65 30.65 -16.55
N ALA A 701 -5.00 31.92 -16.35
CA ALA A 701 -4.97 32.54 -15.04
C ALA A 701 -6.02 33.65 -14.86
N THR A 702 -6.26 34.09 -13.62
CA THR A 702 -6.83 35.44 -13.43
C THR A 702 -5.75 36.48 -13.61
N ASN A 703 -4.57 36.23 -13.03
CA ASN A 703 -3.40 37.09 -13.12
C ASN A 703 -2.21 36.28 -13.62
N LEU A 704 -1.62 36.68 -14.74
CA LEU A 704 -0.40 36.09 -15.29
C LEU A 704 0.74 37.09 -15.17
N THR A 705 1.83 36.68 -14.54
CA THR A 705 3.04 37.50 -14.38
C THR A 705 4.29 36.72 -14.75
N SER A 706 5.34 37.44 -15.18
CA SER A 706 6.67 36.90 -15.40
C SER A 706 7.64 37.32 -14.29
N GLY A 707 8.45 36.38 -13.79
CA GLY A 707 9.62 36.65 -12.95
C GLY A 707 10.92 36.51 -13.76
N GLY A 708 11.78 37.52 -13.77
CA GLY A 708 12.96 37.50 -14.66
C GLY A 708 12.57 37.51 -16.15
N ALA A 709 13.55 37.54 -17.05
CA ALA A 709 13.33 37.64 -18.49
C ALA A 709 13.53 36.28 -19.18
N PHE A 710 12.60 35.88 -20.05
CA PHE A 710 12.68 34.65 -20.85
C PHE A 710 12.05 34.84 -22.25
N ALA A 711 12.42 33.98 -23.19
CA ALA A 711 11.84 33.96 -24.54
C ALA A 711 10.55 33.14 -24.53
N LEU A 712 9.45 33.70 -25.04
CA LEU A 712 8.15 33.04 -25.11
C LEU A 712 7.81 32.68 -26.55
N THR A 713 7.55 31.41 -26.81
CA THR A 713 7.01 30.91 -28.08
C THR A 713 5.62 30.34 -27.85
N ASN A 714 4.62 30.88 -28.55
CA ASN A 714 3.24 30.38 -28.54
C ASN A 714 2.86 29.89 -29.94
N ASN A 715 2.85 28.57 -30.13
CA ASN A 715 2.64 27.91 -31.42
C ASN A 715 1.25 27.28 -31.48
N GLY A 716 0.34 27.92 -32.19
CA GLY A 716 -0.99 27.38 -32.46
C GLY A 716 -1.10 26.70 -33.84
N ALA A 717 -2.32 26.29 -34.15
CA ALA A 717 -2.68 25.65 -35.40
C ALA A 717 -2.73 26.72 -36.52
N THR A 718 -1.66 26.85 -37.31
CA THR A 718 -1.56 27.90 -38.33
C THR A 718 -2.27 27.52 -39.64
N ALA A 719 -3.09 28.44 -40.16
CA ALA A 719 -3.45 28.49 -41.57
C ALA A 719 -2.72 29.67 -42.22
N GLN A 720 -1.59 29.43 -42.90
CA GLN A 720 -0.74 30.51 -43.45
C GLN A 720 -0.42 30.25 -44.93
N PRO A 721 -0.69 31.22 -45.84
CA PRO A 721 -0.15 31.19 -47.18
C PRO A 721 1.32 31.60 -47.16
N VAL A 722 2.23 30.63 -47.35
CA VAL A 722 3.66 30.91 -47.56
C VAL A 722 3.89 31.09 -49.05
N SER A 723 4.11 32.34 -49.46
CA SER A 723 4.51 32.68 -50.81
C SER A 723 6.03 32.49 -50.93
N ALA A 724 6.49 31.42 -51.57
CA ALA A 724 7.91 31.29 -51.89
C ALA A 724 8.24 32.24 -53.06
N ALA A 725 9.03 33.26 -52.78
CA ALA A 725 9.63 34.10 -53.81
C ALA A 725 10.72 33.33 -54.59
N ARG A 726 10.81 33.65 -55.88
CA ARG A 726 11.69 33.05 -56.90
C ARG A 726 13.15 32.91 -56.47
N ALA A 727 13.79 31.85 -56.96
CA ALA A 727 15.23 31.74 -56.98
C ALA A 727 15.84 32.87 -57.83
N GLY A 728 16.73 33.66 -57.22
CA GLY A 728 17.70 34.52 -57.93
C GLY A 728 17.42 36.02 -57.95
N ALA A 729 17.79 36.72 -56.87
CA ALA A 729 18.44 38.05 -56.90
C ALA A 729 18.84 38.44 -55.47
N ALA A 730 20.13 38.68 -55.24
CA ALA A 730 20.61 39.27 -53.99
C ALA A 730 20.19 40.75 -53.92
N VAL A 731 19.49 41.14 -52.87
CA VAL A 731 19.38 42.55 -52.46
C VAL A 731 19.57 42.63 -50.95
N THR A 732 20.73 43.14 -50.59
CA THR A 732 21.11 43.59 -49.24
C THR A 732 20.19 44.74 -48.84
N ALA A 733 19.43 44.59 -47.76
CA ALA A 733 18.81 45.73 -47.08
C ALA A 733 19.73 46.17 -45.93
N SER A 734 20.65 47.09 -46.26
CA SER A 734 21.30 47.94 -45.28
C SER A 734 20.26 48.95 -44.78
N VAL A 735 20.11 49.02 -43.46
CA VAL A 735 19.48 50.16 -42.81
C VAL A 735 20.50 51.29 -42.85
N ASP A 736 20.20 52.37 -43.56
CA ASP A 736 20.79 53.66 -43.25
C ASP A 736 19.66 54.66 -42.96
N ALA A 737 19.69 55.15 -41.74
CA ALA A 737 18.76 56.13 -41.23
C ALA A 737 19.36 57.50 -41.52
N THR A 738 18.83 58.24 -42.49
CA THR A 738 18.71 59.70 -42.42
C THR A 738 18.03 60.30 -43.65
N ASN A 739 17.12 61.24 -43.37
CA ASN A 739 16.52 62.25 -44.25
C ASN A 739 15.31 61.82 -45.09
N GLY A 740 14.15 62.35 -44.68
CA GLY A 740 12.85 61.99 -45.22
C GLY A 740 12.42 62.72 -46.48
N ARG A 741 11.35 62.18 -47.08
CA ARG A 741 10.24 62.92 -47.67
C ARG A 741 9.05 62.00 -47.91
N THR A 742 7.88 62.52 -47.53
CA THR A 742 6.52 62.00 -47.66
C THR A 742 6.04 61.74 -49.09
N ALA A 743 5.07 60.82 -49.17
CA ALA A 743 3.93 60.67 -50.12
C ALA A 743 4.04 59.32 -50.86
N SER A 744 3.02 58.50 -51.09
CA SER A 744 1.56 58.59 -50.97
C SER A 744 0.99 57.40 -51.75
N GLY A 745 -0.18 56.86 -51.36
CA GLY A 745 -1.04 56.07 -52.25
C GLY A 745 -0.64 54.59 -52.43
N GLY A 746 -1.51 53.61 -52.33
CA GLY A 746 -2.96 53.66 -52.22
C GLY A 746 -3.50 52.27 -51.85
N SER A 747 -4.52 52.32 -51.00
CA SER A 747 -5.46 51.22 -50.75
C SER A 747 -6.34 51.01 -51.99
N LEU A 748 -6.58 49.75 -52.33
CA LEU A 748 -7.77 49.32 -53.06
C LEU A 748 -8.50 48.29 -52.21
N ALA A 749 -9.49 48.78 -51.48
CA ALA A 749 -10.58 47.98 -50.97
C ALA A 749 -11.50 47.54 -52.12
N ALA A 750 -11.95 46.29 -52.09
CA ALA A 750 -13.24 45.91 -52.66
C ALA A 750 -13.89 44.87 -51.72
N ALA A 751 -15.04 45.25 -51.18
CA ALA A 751 -15.89 44.46 -50.32
C ALA A 751 -17.16 44.01 -51.07
N VAL A 752 -17.90 43.08 -50.44
CA VAL A 752 -19.33 42.73 -50.63
C VAL A 752 -19.59 41.67 -51.72
N ALA A 753 -20.35 40.57 -51.55
CA ALA A 753 -21.11 39.98 -50.44
C ALA A 753 -21.40 38.48 -50.71
N GLY A 754 -21.57 37.72 -49.63
CA GLY A 754 -22.67 36.77 -49.41
C GLY A 754 -22.84 35.53 -50.29
N ALA A 755 -22.54 34.35 -49.73
CA ALA A 755 -23.46 33.19 -49.67
C ALA A 755 -22.82 32.11 -48.78
N GLY A 756 -23.56 31.60 -47.81
CA GLY A 756 -23.12 30.48 -46.99
C GLY A 756 -23.12 29.17 -47.78
N THR A 757 -22.27 28.24 -47.36
CA THR A 757 -22.62 26.84 -47.06
C THR A 757 -21.35 26.08 -46.63
N THR A 758 -21.42 25.51 -45.44
CA THR A 758 -20.89 24.21 -45.00
C THR A 758 -19.97 23.43 -45.93
N ALA A 759 -18.82 23.08 -45.36
CA ALA A 759 -17.92 22.03 -45.80
C ALA A 759 -18.60 20.67 -45.94
N ALA A 760 -18.34 19.97 -47.05
CA ALA A 760 -18.28 18.51 -47.10
C ALA A 760 -17.51 18.08 -48.36
N THR A 761 -16.32 17.53 -48.10
CA THR A 761 -15.64 16.44 -48.79
C THR A 761 -16.40 15.68 -49.89
N SER A 762 -15.82 15.60 -51.08
CA SER A 762 -15.58 14.32 -51.78
C SER A 762 -14.71 14.52 -53.01
N PHE A 763 -13.53 13.90 -52.99
CA PHE A 763 -12.68 13.69 -54.16
C PHE A 763 -13.34 12.68 -55.10
N ALA A 764 -13.40 13.05 -56.37
CA ALA A 764 -13.73 12.18 -57.48
C ALA A 764 -12.52 11.27 -57.79
N GLY A 765 -12.78 9.98 -57.97
CA GLY A 765 -11.83 8.99 -58.49
C GLY A 765 -12.52 8.14 -59.55
N ALA A 766 -12.04 8.25 -60.79
CA ALA A 766 -12.59 7.62 -61.97
C ALA A 766 -12.02 6.20 -62.21
N THR A 767 -12.93 5.28 -62.56
CA THR A 767 -12.89 4.25 -63.63
C THR A 767 -11.70 3.30 -63.84
N GLY A 768 -12.03 1.99 -63.91
CA GLY A 768 -11.32 0.94 -64.68
C GLY A 768 -11.05 -0.35 -63.88
N ALA A 769 -11.98 -1.31 -63.80
CA ALA A 769 -12.25 -2.44 -64.71
C ALA A 769 -11.36 -3.70 -64.50
N GLY A 770 -11.99 -4.83 -64.11
CA GLY A 770 -11.43 -6.20 -64.18
C GLY A 770 -11.89 -7.14 -63.05
N GLY A 771 -12.78 -8.10 -63.35
CA GLY A 771 -13.42 -9.06 -62.40
C GLY A 771 -12.47 -10.03 -61.65
N GLN A 772 -12.90 -10.91 -60.74
CA GLN A 772 -14.13 -11.71 -60.61
C GLN A 772 -14.38 -12.14 -59.13
N ALA A 773 -15.68 -12.24 -58.79
CA ALA A 773 -16.39 -13.11 -57.83
C ALA A 773 -15.80 -13.52 -56.44
N ALA A 774 -16.51 -13.20 -55.35
CA ALA A 774 -17.38 -14.14 -54.61
C ALA A 774 -18.09 -13.49 -53.38
N THR A 775 -19.43 -13.66 -53.32
CA THR A 775 -20.33 -13.81 -52.14
C THR A 775 -20.22 -12.79 -50.98
N GLY A 776 -21.23 -12.01 -50.56
CA GLY A 776 -22.69 -12.08 -50.68
C GLY A 776 -23.30 -11.83 -49.29
N VAL A 777 -23.71 -10.59 -48.98
CA VAL A 777 -24.66 -10.27 -47.89
C VAL A 777 -25.51 -9.08 -48.34
N ALA A 778 -26.81 -9.33 -48.52
CA ALA A 778 -27.79 -8.31 -48.87
C ALA A 778 -28.24 -7.55 -47.62
N ALA A 779 -28.09 -6.22 -47.65
CA ALA A 779 -28.86 -5.29 -46.84
C ALA A 779 -29.66 -4.41 -47.79
N THR A 780 -30.98 -4.46 -47.68
CA THR A 780 -31.88 -3.53 -48.38
C THR A 780 -32.31 -2.41 -47.43
N ALA A 781 -32.12 -1.19 -47.94
CA ALA A 781 -32.56 0.11 -47.44
C ALA A 781 -34.08 0.16 -47.17
N ASP A 782 -34.52 0.81 -46.09
CA ASP A 782 -34.93 2.23 -45.97
C ASP A 782 -36.37 2.52 -46.46
N ALA A 783 -37.16 3.14 -45.56
CA ALA A 783 -37.94 4.34 -45.82
C ALA A 783 -38.86 4.66 -44.63
N GLY A 784 -38.83 5.91 -44.14
CA GLY A 784 -40.06 6.61 -43.76
C GLY A 784 -40.14 7.18 -42.33
N ILE A 785 -39.64 8.41 -42.19
CA ILE A 785 -39.87 9.33 -41.07
C ILE A 785 -41.34 9.78 -41.01
N ALA A 786 -41.93 9.84 -39.82
CA ALA A 786 -42.93 10.86 -39.45
C ALA A 786 -42.93 11.10 -37.93
N GLY A 787 -42.82 12.37 -37.54
CA GLY A 787 -42.65 12.87 -36.17
C GLY A 787 -43.92 12.87 -35.28
N PRO A 788 -43.87 13.62 -34.16
CA PRO A 788 -44.53 13.30 -32.91
C PRO A 788 -45.96 13.84 -32.83
N VAL A 789 -46.84 13.13 -32.10
CA VAL A 789 -48.13 13.67 -31.64
C VAL A 789 -48.17 13.71 -30.13
N GLY A 790 -48.41 14.91 -29.60
CA GLY A 790 -48.30 15.26 -28.20
C GLY A 790 -49.44 14.74 -27.32
N PHE A 791 -49.13 14.68 -26.02
CA PHE A 791 -50.12 14.53 -24.97
C PHE A 791 -50.86 15.85 -24.75
N THR A 792 -52.19 15.80 -24.71
CA THR A 792 -53.02 16.86 -24.10
C THR A 792 -54.25 16.24 -23.45
N GLY A 793 -54.49 16.59 -22.19
CA GLY A 793 -55.83 16.76 -21.62
C GLY A 793 -56.57 15.52 -21.11
N VAL A 794 -56.80 15.50 -19.80
CA VAL A 794 -57.71 14.61 -19.06
C VAL A 794 -59.18 14.97 -19.33
N GLY A 795 -60.06 13.97 -19.49
CA GLY A 795 -61.48 14.08 -19.13
C GLY A 795 -62.47 13.27 -19.98
N GLY A 796 -63.14 12.27 -19.38
CA GLY A 796 -64.53 11.93 -19.71
C GLY A 796 -64.83 10.65 -20.53
N THR A 797 -65.02 9.55 -19.81
CA THR A 797 -66.06 8.49 -19.97
C THR A 797 -66.29 7.72 -21.28
N THR A 798 -66.35 6.38 -21.08
CA THR A 798 -67.13 5.33 -21.76
C THR A 798 -66.74 4.87 -23.17
N GLY A 799 -66.06 3.72 -23.24
CA GLY A 799 -65.90 2.93 -24.46
C GLY A 799 -64.83 1.84 -24.33
N ARG A 800 -65.09 0.76 -23.59
CA ARG A 800 -64.19 -0.42 -23.55
C ARG A 800 -64.36 -1.24 -24.82
N THR A 801 -63.44 -1.09 -25.78
CA THR A 801 -63.10 -2.17 -26.72
C THR A 801 -61.85 -2.87 -26.21
N ALA A 802 -61.99 -4.14 -25.83
CA ALA A 802 -60.94 -4.96 -25.25
C ALA A 802 -59.80 -5.17 -26.27
N MET A 803 -58.58 -4.78 -25.90
CA MET A 803 -57.35 -5.21 -26.58
C MET A 803 -57.18 -6.73 -26.41
N SER A 804 -56.74 -7.41 -27.46
CA SER A 804 -56.55 -8.87 -27.44
C SER A 804 -55.46 -9.28 -26.43
N PRO A 805 -55.55 -10.47 -25.79
CA PRO A 805 -54.52 -10.95 -24.87
C PRO A 805 -53.11 -10.98 -25.48
N ALA A 806 -53.00 -11.15 -26.80
CA ALA A 806 -51.73 -11.11 -27.54
C ALA A 806 -51.14 -9.70 -27.67
N SER A 807 -51.97 -8.65 -27.80
CA SER A 807 -51.51 -7.25 -27.81
C SER A 807 -51.20 -6.74 -26.41
N VAL A 808 -51.89 -7.24 -25.38
CA VAL A 808 -51.53 -7.01 -23.97
C VAL A 808 -50.25 -7.76 -23.59
N GLN A 809 -50.01 -8.97 -24.09
CA GLN A 809 -48.74 -9.69 -23.90
C GLN A 809 -47.60 -9.12 -24.74
N ALA A 810 -47.85 -8.54 -25.92
CA ALA A 810 -46.84 -7.86 -26.72
C ALA A 810 -46.47 -6.48 -26.13
N LEU A 811 -47.46 -5.73 -25.62
CA LEU A 811 -47.23 -4.48 -24.91
C LEU A 811 -46.60 -4.74 -23.53
N ALA A 812 -47.02 -5.79 -22.81
CA ALA A 812 -46.37 -6.23 -21.59
C ALA A 812 -44.96 -6.79 -21.86
N ARG A 813 -44.69 -7.44 -23.01
CA ARG A 813 -43.33 -7.85 -23.43
C ARG A 813 -42.46 -6.67 -23.84
N LEU A 814 -43.02 -5.63 -24.46
CA LEU A 814 -42.31 -4.40 -24.81
C LEU A 814 -42.01 -3.53 -23.58
N LEU A 815 -42.93 -3.50 -22.60
CA LEU A 815 -42.74 -2.88 -21.29
C LEU A 815 -41.89 -3.74 -20.33
N SER A 816 -41.87 -5.08 -20.48
CA SER A 816 -41.01 -5.96 -19.69
C SER A 816 -39.62 -6.15 -20.30
N ALA A 817 -39.42 -5.78 -21.57
CA ALA A 817 -38.12 -5.79 -22.25
C ALA A 817 -37.28 -4.52 -21.98
N THR A 818 -37.79 -3.56 -21.19
CA THR A 818 -37.06 -2.34 -20.78
C THR A 818 -36.71 -2.32 -19.28
N ALA A 819 -36.95 -3.41 -18.54
CA ALA A 819 -36.93 -3.40 -17.07
C ALA A 819 -36.22 -4.61 -16.41
N THR A 820 -35.07 -5.05 -16.94
CA THR A 820 -34.25 -6.06 -16.25
C THR A 820 -32.87 -5.52 -15.94
N GLY A 821 -32.62 -5.13 -14.69
CA GLY A 821 -31.27 -5.03 -14.13
C GLY A 821 -30.95 -3.81 -13.25
N VAL A 822 -31.66 -2.68 -13.39
CA VAL A 822 -31.34 -1.44 -12.63
C VAL A 822 -32.08 -1.43 -11.30
N ARG A 823 -31.32 -1.39 -10.20
CA ARG A 823 -31.84 -1.23 -8.84
C ARG A 823 -31.47 0.14 -8.27
N THR A 824 -32.41 0.75 -7.56
CA THR A 824 -32.16 1.93 -6.72
C THR A 824 -31.38 1.55 -5.46
N LEU A 825 -30.79 2.52 -4.78
CA LEU A 825 -29.99 2.28 -3.57
C LEU A 825 -30.80 1.65 -2.42
N ASP A 826 -32.11 1.91 -2.35
CA ASP A 826 -33.07 1.27 -1.44
C ASP A 826 -33.53 -0.15 -1.88
N GLY A 827 -33.09 -0.63 -3.04
CA GLY A 827 -33.39 -1.96 -3.58
C GLY A 827 -34.64 -2.06 -4.46
N GLY A 828 -35.33 -0.95 -4.74
CA GLY A 828 -36.41 -0.85 -5.70
C GLY A 828 -35.98 -1.05 -7.16
N ASN A 829 -36.96 -1.21 -8.07
CA ASN A 829 -36.72 -1.29 -9.52
C ASN A 829 -36.65 0.12 -10.11
N ALA A 830 -35.65 0.41 -10.93
CA ALA A 830 -35.55 1.68 -11.66
C ALA A 830 -35.71 1.49 -13.18
N VAL A 831 -36.16 2.54 -13.87
CA VAL A 831 -36.18 2.58 -15.34
C VAL A 831 -34.75 2.80 -15.86
N SER A 832 -34.35 2.02 -16.86
CA SER A 832 -33.06 2.17 -17.53
C SER A 832 -33.16 3.11 -18.72
N PHE A 833 -32.36 4.18 -18.72
CA PHE A 833 -32.22 5.11 -19.84
C PHE A 833 -30.96 4.84 -20.69
N VAL A 834 -30.14 3.83 -20.36
CA VAL A 834 -28.81 3.61 -20.98
C VAL A 834 -28.87 3.54 -22.51
N ALA A 835 -29.81 2.77 -23.09
CA ALA A 835 -29.95 2.66 -24.54
C ALA A 835 -30.40 3.98 -25.20
N ALA A 836 -31.27 4.75 -24.54
CA ALA A 836 -31.70 6.06 -25.03
C ALA A 836 -30.58 7.11 -24.91
N ASN A 837 -29.72 6.99 -23.89
CA ASN A 837 -28.60 7.89 -23.64
C ASN A 837 -27.46 7.70 -24.64
N ALA A 838 -27.22 6.47 -25.08
CA ALA A 838 -26.26 6.17 -26.15
C ALA A 838 -26.61 6.93 -27.45
N GLY A 839 -27.89 6.96 -27.84
CA GLY A 839 -28.38 7.73 -28.99
C GLY A 839 -28.23 9.26 -28.86
N ASN A 840 -27.96 9.76 -27.65
CA ASN A 840 -27.79 11.18 -27.34
C ASN A 840 -26.33 11.54 -26.93
N GLY A 841 -25.36 10.67 -27.23
CA GLY A 841 -23.93 10.96 -27.05
C GLY A 841 -23.35 10.61 -25.68
N VAL A 842 -24.03 9.78 -24.89
CA VAL A 842 -23.51 9.20 -23.64
C VAL A 842 -23.51 7.68 -23.77
N GLU A 843 -22.36 7.13 -24.18
CA GLU A 843 -22.23 5.70 -24.49
C GLU A 843 -21.18 5.05 -23.58
N GLY A 844 -21.65 4.26 -22.63
CA GLY A 844 -20.80 3.57 -21.66
C GLY A 844 -19.92 4.54 -20.87
N ALA A 845 -18.60 4.31 -20.91
CA ALA A 845 -17.63 5.15 -20.23
C ALA A 845 -17.27 6.46 -20.99
N THR A 846 -17.86 6.71 -22.16
CA THR A 846 -17.53 7.87 -23.00
C THR A 846 -18.66 8.90 -22.96
N PHE A 847 -18.37 10.08 -22.42
CA PHE A 847 -19.30 11.20 -22.33
C PHE A 847 -18.57 12.54 -22.13
N GLY A 848 -19.22 13.63 -22.54
CA GLY A 848 -18.70 14.99 -22.35
C GLY A 848 -17.34 15.25 -23.00
N GLY A 849 -17.01 14.51 -24.07
CA GLY A 849 -15.70 14.59 -24.75
C GLY A 849 -14.58 13.80 -24.07
N THR A 850 -14.86 13.00 -23.05
CA THR A 850 -13.89 12.21 -22.28
C THR A 850 -14.27 10.73 -22.24
N THR A 851 -13.27 9.86 -22.08
CA THR A 851 -13.47 8.43 -21.78
C THR A 851 -12.98 8.15 -20.36
N VAL A 852 -13.88 7.75 -19.47
CA VAL A 852 -13.58 7.52 -18.05
C VAL A 852 -13.00 6.12 -17.84
N SER A 853 -11.81 6.04 -17.25
CA SER A 853 -11.22 4.79 -16.76
C SER A 853 -11.41 4.65 -15.25
N LEU A 854 -11.83 3.46 -14.79
CA LEU A 854 -11.92 3.19 -13.35
C LEU A 854 -10.53 3.17 -12.70
N PRO A 855 -10.36 3.75 -11.50
CA PRO A 855 -9.10 3.69 -10.78
C PRO A 855 -8.69 2.25 -10.46
N THR A 856 -7.46 1.89 -10.84
CA THR A 856 -6.88 0.55 -10.60
C THR A 856 -5.92 0.53 -9.41
N ASN A 857 -5.36 1.68 -9.04
CA ASN A 857 -4.46 1.80 -7.89
C ASN A 857 -5.27 1.80 -6.58
N VAL A 858 -5.13 0.75 -5.77
CA VAL A 858 -5.78 0.62 -4.45
C VAL A 858 -5.28 1.64 -3.42
N ASN A 859 -4.13 2.26 -3.68
CA ASN A 859 -3.54 3.35 -2.88
C ASN A 859 -3.62 4.70 -3.61
N GLY A 860 -4.43 4.80 -4.67
CA GLY A 860 -4.65 6.02 -5.44
C GLY A 860 -5.36 7.12 -4.63
N TYR A 861 -5.35 8.35 -5.16
CA TYR A 861 -6.17 9.44 -4.63
C TYR A 861 -7.67 9.13 -4.75
N TYR A 862 -8.07 8.53 -5.86
CA TYR A 862 -9.40 7.94 -6.06
C TYR A 862 -9.29 6.42 -6.10
N VAL A 863 -10.26 5.73 -5.49
CA VAL A 863 -10.32 4.27 -5.43
C VAL A 863 -11.71 3.77 -5.79
N THR A 864 -11.80 2.54 -6.29
CA THR A 864 -13.10 1.89 -6.50
C THR A 864 -13.66 1.47 -5.14
N ALA A 865 -14.90 1.85 -4.85
CA ALA A 865 -15.54 1.56 -3.58
C ALA A 865 -15.79 0.05 -3.41
N THR A 866 -15.33 -0.51 -2.29
CA THR A 866 -15.40 -1.96 -2.01
C THR A 866 -16.66 -2.37 -1.25
N ALA A 867 -17.39 -1.43 -0.64
CA ALA A 867 -18.58 -1.72 0.15
C ALA A 867 -19.79 -2.09 -0.75
N PRO A 868 -20.52 -3.20 -0.47
CA PRO A 868 -21.65 -3.68 -1.30
C PRO A 868 -22.84 -2.70 -1.43
N ARG A 869 -22.88 -1.64 -0.60
CA ARG A 869 -23.92 -0.60 -0.55
C ARG A 869 -23.34 0.82 -0.62
N ALA A 870 -22.12 0.98 -1.12
CA ALA A 870 -21.59 2.31 -1.34
C ALA A 870 -22.51 3.08 -2.31
N GLY A 871 -22.90 4.30 -1.95
CA GLY A 871 -23.71 5.17 -2.82
C GLY A 871 -23.02 5.56 -4.13
N TYR A 872 -21.73 5.24 -4.24
CA TYR A 872 -20.81 5.63 -5.31
C TYR A 872 -20.01 4.42 -5.81
N LEU A 873 -19.59 4.42 -7.07
CA LEU A 873 -18.67 3.42 -7.65
C LEU A 873 -17.20 3.78 -7.39
N VAL A 874 -16.86 5.05 -7.53
CA VAL A 874 -15.54 5.60 -7.23
C VAL A 874 -15.67 6.60 -6.09
N GLU A 875 -14.74 6.55 -5.14
CA GLU A 875 -14.69 7.48 -4.02
C GLU A 875 -13.28 8.03 -3.84
N THR A 876 -13.19 9.22 -3.25
CA THR A 876 -11.91 9.73 -2.76
C THR A 876 -11.41 8.82 -1.65
N ASN A 877 -10.13 8.45 -1.70
CA ASN A 877 -9.57 7.42 -0.82
C ASN A 877 -9.88 7.73 0.65
N PRO A 878 -10.70 6.90 1.34
CA PRO A 878 -11.13 7.19 2.71
C PRO A 878 -9.97 7.34 3.70
N ARG A 879 -8.81 6.74 3.41
CA ARG A 879 -7.59 6.89 4.23
C ARG A 879 -7.04 8.31 4.23
N TYR A 880 -7.24 9.05 3.14
CA TYR A 880 -6.70 10.39 2.96
C TYR A 880 -7.56 11.48 3.62
N GLN A 881 -8.75 11.11 4.12
CA GLN A 881 -9.68 11.99 4.82
C GLN A 881 -9.90 13.32 4.08
N VAL A 882 -9.88 13.26 2.75
CA VAL A 882 -10.03 14.43 1.89
C VAL A 882 -11.45 14.96 2.07
N GLY A 883 -11.56 16.23 2.41
CA GLY A 883 -12.85 16.93 2.36
C GLY A 883 -13.16 17.38 0.94
N SER A 884 -14.42 17.27 0.51
CA SER A 884 -14.86 17.95 -0.72
C SER A 884 -15.18 19.42 -0.42
N THR A 885 -14.55 20.32 -1.16
CA THR A 885 -14.92 21.75 -1.19
C THR A 885 -15.98 22.07 -2.26
N SER A 886 -16.26 21.10 -3.13
CA SER A 886 -17.25 21.20 -4.20
C SER A 886 -18.56 20.54 -3.80
N VAL A 887 -19.67 21.12 -4.25
CA VAL A 887 -20.97 20.45 -4.19
C VAL A 887 -20.98 19.25 -5.13
N GLY A 888 -21.54 18.13 -4.66
CA GLY A 888 -21.79 16.94 -5.47
C GLY A 888 -23.22 16.91 -6.01
N SER A 889 -23.55 15.84 -6.71
CA SER A 889 -24.88 15.56 -7.28
C SER A 889 -26.02 15.58 -6.27
N ASP A 890 -25.75 15.40 -4.98
CA ASP A 890 -26.73 15.61 -3.90
C ASP A 890 -27.29 17.04 -3.87
N TYR A 891 -26.47 18.03 -4.25
CA TYR A 891 -26.93 19.41 -4.35
C TYR A 891 -27.95 19.57 -5.47
N LEU A 892 -27.67 19.01 -6.66
CA LEU A 892 -28.59 19.07 -7.80
C LEU A 892 -29.86 18.25 -7.57
N SER A 893 -29.77 17.05 -6.98
CA SER A 893 -30.92 16.21 -6.70
C SER A 893 -31.89 16.88 -5.71
N ASN A 894 -31.35 17.50 -4.65
CA ASN A 894 -32.14 18.27 -3.69
C ASN A 894 -32.83 19.48 -4.35
N LEU A 895 -32.15 20.19 -5.25
CA LEU A 895 -32.72 21.34 -5.96
C LEU A 895 -33.88 20.94 -6.90
N LEU A 896 -33.85 19.71 -7.40
CA LEU A 896 -34.89 19.11 -8.25
C LEU A 896 -35.96 18.31 -7.47
N GLY A 897 -35.80 18.14 -6.16
CA GLY A 897 -36.74 17.42 -5.29
C GLY A 897 -36.62 15.90 -5.32
N PHE A 898 -35.49 15.34 -5.75
CA PHE A 898 -35.23 13.89 -5.71
C PHE A 898 -34.54 13.49 -4.39
N SER A 899 -34.99 12.39 -3.77
CA SER A 899 -34.29 11.80 -2.61
C SER A 899 -33.11 10.95 -3.07
N PRO A 900 -31.92 11.04 -2.44
CA PRO A 900 -30.75 10.23 -2.78
C PRO A 900 -30.99 8.71 -2.70
N ASP A 901 -31.87 8.25 -1.81
CA ASP A 901 -32.10 6.80 -1.56
C ASP A 901 -32.86 6.09 -2.69
N VAL A 902 -33.67 6.84 -3.45
CA VAL A 902 -34.43 6.34 -4.61
C VAL A 902 -33.67 6.52 -5.92
N LEU A 903 -32.41 6.97 -5.87
CA LEU A 903 -31.55 7.09 -7.04
C LEU A 903 -30.80 5.78 -7.30
N VAL A 904 -30.36 5.63 -8.55
CA VAL A 904 -29.38 4.62 -8.94
C VAL A 904 -28.01 5.02 -8.37
N ARG A 905 -27.14 4.04 -8.11
CA ARG A 905 -25.76 4.25 -7.67
C ARG A 905 -25.06 5.31 -8.52
N ARG A 906 -24.29 6.21 -7.91
CA ARG A 906 -23.55 7.27 -8.60
C ARG A 906 -22.18 6.79 -9.06
N LEU A 907 -21.63 7.41 -10.10
CA LEU A 907 -20.28 7.10 -10.56
C LEU A 907 -19.22 7.53 -9.54
N GLY A 908 -19.39 8.70 -8.91
CA GLY A 908 -18.41 9.32 -8.03
C GLY A 908 -19.00 9.96 -6.79
N ASP A 909 -18.21 10.07 -5.73
CA ASP A 909 -18.46 11.04 -4.65
C ASP A 909 -18.29 12.48 -5.16
N ALA A 910 -18.59 13.48 -4.32
CA ALA A 910 -18.52 14.89 -4.73
C ALA A 910 -17.12 15.32 -5.22
N GLY A 911 -16.06 14.74 -4.66
CA GLY A 911 -14.68 14.99 -5.10
C GLY A 911 -14.42 14.45 -6.51
N TYR A 912 -14.76 13.17 -6.74
CA TYR A 912 -14.60 12.53 -8.03
C TYR A 912 -15.52 13.14 -9.10
N GLU A 913 -16.75 13.53 -8.77
CA GLU A 913 -17.64 14.24 -9.68
C GLU A 913 -17.07 15.60 -10.11
N ALA A 914 -16.52 16.38 -9.17
CA ALA A 914 -15.85 17.63 -9.50
C ALA A 914 -14.62 17.42 -10.39
N TYR A 915 -13.88 16.33 -10.20
CA TYR A 915 -12.81 15.91 -11.08
C TYR A 915 -13.33 15.59 -12.50
N LEU A 916 -14.40 14.79 -12.63
CA LEU A 916 -15.00 14.44 -13.92
C LEU A 916 -15.54 15.66 -14.67
N ILE A 917 -16.18 16.59 -13.97
CA ILE A 917 -16.68 17.85 -14.56
C ILE A 917 -15.50 18.67 -15.10
N ARG A 918 -14.40 18.76 -14.35
CA ARG A 918 -13.19 19.46 -14.79
C ARG A 918 -12.59 18.80 -16.03
N GLN A 919 -12.45 17.47 -16.05
CA GLN A 919 -11.92 16.74 -17.21
C GLN A 919 -12.75 17.00 -18.46
N GLN A 920 -14.09 17.01 -18.34
CA GLN A 920 -14.97 17.33 -19.47
C GLN A 920 -14.83 18.78 -19.94
N LEU A 921 -14.68 19.74 -19.03
CA LEU A 921 -14.44 21.14 -19.40
C LEU A 921 -13.09 21.33 -20.11
N VAL A 922 -12.04 20.67 -19.61
CA VAL A 922 -10.71 20.69 -20.24
C VAL A 922 -10.78 20.07 -21.64
N ALA A 923 -11.49 18.96 -21.80
CA ALA A 923 -11.65 18.30 -23.08
C ALA A 923 -12.47 19.13 -24.08
N GLN A 924 -13.55 19.77 -23.63
CA GLN A 924 -14.44 20.54 -24.50
C GLN A 924 -13.92 21.94 -24.81
N THR A 925 -13.27 22.62 -23.86
CA THR A 925 -12.89 24.04 -23.97
C THR A 925 -11.39 24.30 -23.99
N GLY A 926 -10.57 23.27 -23.72
CA GLY A 926 -9.14 23.43 -23.50
C GLY A 926 -8.77 24.06 -22.15
N ASN A 927 -9.75 24.47 -21.34
CA ASN A 927 -9.58 25.18 -20.07
C ASN A 927 -10.32 24.48 -18.92
N ALA A 928 -9.73 24.47 -17.73
CA ALA A 928 -10.35 23.94 -16.52
C ALA A 928 -11.42 24.87 -15.92
N ILE A 929 -11.36 26.18 -16.22
CA ILE A 929 -12.22 27.21 -15.63
C ILE A 929 -12.85 28.07 -16.74
N LEU A 930 -14.18 28.05 -16.84
CA LEU A 930 -14.96 28.89 -17.75
C LEU A 930 -14.86 30.38 -17.36
N ARG A 931 -14.96 31.26 -18.37
CA ARG A 931 -14.96 32.72 -18.15
C ARG A 931 -16.06 33.13 -17.17
N GLY A 932 -15.72 33.95 -16.18
CA GLY A 932 -16.65 34.40 -15.13
C GLY A 932 -16.73 33.48 -13.90
N SER A 933 -16.02 32.35 -13.87
CA SER A 933 -15.77 31.57 -12.65
C SER A 933 -14.48 32.04 -11.97
N GLN A 934 -14.46 32.11 -10.64
CA GLN A 934 -13.24 32.45 -9.89
C GLN A 934 -12.42 31.22 -9.52
N ASN A 935 -13.06 30.07 -9.27
CA ASN A 935 -12.40 28.81 -8.91
C ASN A 935 -13.26 27.60 -9.32
N ALA A 936 -12.71 26.39 -9.16
CA ALA A 936 -13.37 25.16 -9.59
C ALA A 936 -14.65 24.83 -8.79
N SER A 937 -14.69 25.08 -7.47
CA SER A 937 -15.85 24.74 -6.64
C SER A 937 -17.06 25.63 -6.95
N THR A 938 -16.86 26.94 -7.07
CA THR A 938 -17.91 27.89 -7.48
C THR A 938 -18.43 27.60 -8.88
N GLN A 939 -17.57 27.12 -9.78
CA GLN A 939 -17.98 26.71 -11.12
C GLN A 939 -18.88 25.49 -11.10
N VAL A 940 -18.54 24.44 -10.36
CA VAL A 940 -19.37 23.23 -10.26
C VAL A 940 -20.76 23.59 -9.71
N GLN A 941 -20.80 24.41 -8.65
CA GLN A 941 -22.07 24.89 -8.11
C GLN A 941 -22.88 25.69 -9.13
N ARG A 942 -22.25 26.64 -9.83
CA ARG A 942 -22.92 27.46 -10.85
C ARG A 942 -23.52 26.59 -11.97
N LEU A 943 -22.78 25.59 -12.45
CA LEU A 943 -23.26 24.66 -13.48
C LEU A 943 -24.48 23.86 -13.00
N MET A 944 -24.54 23.50 -11.72
CA MET A 944 -25.70 22.80 -11.13
C MET A 944 -26.90 23.74 -10.92
N ASP A 945 -26.68 24.98 -10.50
CA ASP A 945 -27.73 26.00 -10.38
C ASP A 945 -28.37 26.31 -11.75
N GLN A 946 -27.52 26.48 -12.77
CA GLN A 946 -27.93 26.67 -14.16
C GLN A 946 -28.68 25.43 -14.68
N ALA A 947 -28.22 24.22 -14.33
CA ALA A 947 -28.90 22.98 -14.71
C ALA A 947 -30.33 22.92 -14.18
N ALA A 948 -30.55 23.25 -12.90
CA ALA A 948 -31.88 23.26 -12.32
C ALA A 948 -32.80 24.32 -12.96
N ALA A 949 -32.28 25.49 -13.29
CA ALA A 949 -33.04 26.53 -13.99
C ALA A 949 -33.46 26.08 -15.41
N GLU A 950 -32.51 25.60 -16.21
CA GLU A 950 -32.72 25.13 -17.59
C GLU A 950 -33.61 23.87 -17.64
N SER A 951 -33.55 23.01 -16.61
CA SER A 951 -34.32 21.77 -16.56
C SER A 951 -35.83 21.97 -16.68
N LYS A 952 -36.35 23.03 -16.04
CA LYS A 952 -37.78 23.36 -16.04
C LYS A 952 -38.21 23.95 -17.39
N GLU A 953 -37.33 24.72 -18.03
CA GLU A 953 -37.60 25.37 -19.31
C GLU A 953 -37.53 24.39 -20.49
N LEU A 954 -36.56 23.47 -20.47
CA LEU A 954 -36.31 22.51 -21.56
C LEU A 954 -36.94 21.12 -21.34
N GLY A 955 -37.62 20.92 -20.22
CA GLY A 955 -38.29 19.65 -19.87
C GLY A 955 -37.30 18.48 -19.72
N LEU A 956 -36.19 18.70 -19.02
CA LEU A 956 -35.13 17.69 -18.87
C LEU A 956 -35.55 16.59 -17.88
N ALA A 957 -35.31 15.33 -18.26
CA ALA A 957 -35.55 14.17 -17.40
C ALA A 957 -34.26 13.74 -16.68
N TYR A 958 -34.33 13.56 -15.36
CA TYR A 958 -33.18 13.16 -14.56
C TYR A 958 -32.74 11.72 -14.90
N GLY A 959 -31.46 11.52 -15.17
CA GLY A 959 -30.92 10.26 -15.66
C GLY A 959 -30.96 10.09 -17.19
N GLN A 960 -31.60 10.99 -17.93
CA GLN A 960 -31.60 11.00 -19.40
C GLN A 960 -30.63 12.05 -19.96
N ALA A 961 -29.87 11.68 -20.99
CA ALA A 961 -29.00 12.60 -21.73
C ALA A 961 -29.83 13.61 -22.55
N LEU A 962 -29.31 14.83 -22.70
CA LEU A 962 -29.97 15.87 -23.50
C LEU A 962 -30.01 15.48 -24.98
N THR A 963 -31.18 15.61 -25.61
CA THR A 963 -31.33 15.44 -27.06
C THR A 963 -30.61 16.55 -27.83
N PRO A 964 -30.21 16.34 -29.11
CA PRO A 964 -29.59 17.37 -29.93
C PRO A 964 -30.39 18.68 -30.00
N ALA A 965 -31.72 18.59 -30.04
CA ALA A 965 -32.60 19.75 -30.03
C ALA A 965 -32.57 20.52 -28.69
N GLN A 966 -32.48 19.82 -27.55
CA GLN A 966 -32.32 20.44 -26.23
C GLN A 966 -30.93 21.09 -26.10
N GLN A 967 -29.87 20.43 -26.58
CA GLN A 967 -28.52 21.00 -26.58
C GLN A 967 -28.42 22.28 -27.43
N ALA A 968 -29.09 22.32 -28.59
CA ALA A 968 -29.10 23.49 -29.46
C ALA A 968 -29.82 24.71 -28.86
N ASN A 969 -30.81 24.49 -27.98
CA ASN A 969 -31.58 25.55 -27.33
C ASN A 969 -31.06 25.92 -25.93
N LEU A 970 -29.92 25.37 -25.52
CA LEU A 970 -29.34 25.59 -24.21
C LEU A 970 -28.77 27.03 -24.09
N LYS A 971 -29.29 27.83 -23.15
CA LYS A 971 -28.88 29.24 -22.98
C LYS A 971 -27.71 29.39 -22.02
N GLN A 972 -27.55 28.47 -21.07
CA GLN A 972 -26.50 28.48 -20.05
C GLN A 972 -25.73 27.15 -20.03
N ASP A 973 -24.46 27.18 -19.62
CA ASP A 973 -23.69 25.95 -19.45
C ASP A 973 -24.22 25.17 -18.24
N ILE A 974 -24.37 23.84 -18.35
CA ILE A 974 -24.95 23.02 -17.28
C ILE A 974 -24.16 21.74 -17.04
N VAL A 975 -24.33 21.17 -15.84
CA VAL A 975 -23.99 19.77 -15.57
C VAL A 975 -25.26 18.99 -15.25
N TRP A 976 -25.45 17.86 -15.93
CA TRP A 976 -26.64 17.02 -15.79
C TRP A 976 -26.28 15.58 -15.44
N MET A 977 -27.07 14.93 -14.58
CA MET A 977 -26.82 13.53 -14.18
C MET A 977 -27.49 12.58 -15.16
N VAL A 978 -26.69 11.73 -15.80
CA VAL A 978 -27.12 10.81 -16.85
C VAL A 978 -26.81 9.36 -16.47
N GLN A 979 -27.74 8.44 -16.71
CA GLN A 979 -27.50 7.01 -16.52
C GLN A 979 -26.59 6.46 -17.63
N THR A 980 -25.52 5.79 -17.25
CA THR A 980 -24.63 5.09 -18.17
C THR A 980 -24.04 3.83 -17.54
N GLU A 981 -23.44 2.97 -18.33
CA GLU A 981 -22.78 1.75 -17.88
C GLU A 981 -21.25 1.93 -17.82
N VAL A 982 -20.66 1.80 -16.62
CA VAL A 982 -19.21 1.88 -16.41
C VAL A 982 -18.76 0.63 -15.67
N GLY A 983 -17.80 -0.11 -16.23
CA GLY A 983 -17.28 -1.34 -15.60
C GLY A 983 -18.35 -2.42 -15.37
N GLY A 984 -19.36 -2.51 -16.25
CA GLY A 984 -20.47 -3.45 -16.11
C GLY A 984 -21.55 -3.06 -15.08
N GLN A 985 -21.49 -1.82 -14.57
CA GLN A 985 -22.45 -1.31 -13.59
C GLN A 985 -23.16 -0.07 -14.12
N ILE A 986 -24.49 -0.05 -13.98
CA ILE A 986 -25.31 1.11 -14.35
C ILE A 986 -25.22 2.13 -13.23
N VAL A 987 -24.71 3.32 -13.56
CA VAL A 987 -24.43 4.40 -12.63
C VAL A 987 -24.92 5.75 -13.17
N LEU A 988 -25.16 6.71 -12.27
CA LEU A 988 -25.39 8.11 -12.62
C LEU A 988 -24.05 8.85 -12.73
N ALA A 989 -23.75 9.39 -13.91
CA ALA A 989 -22.53 10.16 -14.18
C ALA A 989 -22.85 11.64 -14.47
N PRO A 990 -22.03 12.59 -14.01
CA PRO A 990 -22.18 14.01 -14.35
C PRO A 990 -21.72 14.26 -15.80
N VAL A 991 -22.58 14.87 -16.62
CA VAL A 991 -22.28 15.22 -18.02
C VAL A 991 -22.38 16.73 -18.21
N VAL A 992 -21.32 17.34 -18.74
CA VAL A 992 -21.23 18.78 -19.01
C VAL A 992 -21.76 19.09 -20.41
N TYR A 993 -22.71 20.02 -20.47
CA TYR A 993 -23.25 20.57 -21.71
C TYR A 993 -22.98 22.08 -21.79
N LEU A 994 -22.32 22.51 -22.87
CA LEU A 994 -21.99 23.91 -23.10
C LEU A 994 -23.03 24.58 -24.02
N SER A 995 -23.44 25.78 -23.65
CA SER A 995 -24.30 26.66 -24.42
C SER A 995 -23.68 27.05 -25.76
N GLN A 996 -24.52 27.48 -26.71
CA GLN A 996 -24.04 27.94 -28.02
C GLN A 996 -23.07 29.13 -27.91
N ALA A 997 -23.30 30.03 -26.94
CA ALA A 997 -22.44 31.18 -26.69
C ALA A 997 -21.04 30.78 -26.22
N THR A 998 -20.95 29.85 -25.25
CA THR A 998 -19.66 29.34 -24.77
C THR A 998 -18.93 28.58 -25.87
N ARG A 999 -19.64 27.73 -26.62
CA ARG A 999 -19.05 26.96 -27.74
C ARG A 999 -18.50 27.86 -28.85
N ALA A 1000 -19.18 28.95 -29.19
CA ALA A 1000 -18.71 29.92 -30.18
C ALA A 1000 -17.48 30.72 -29.71
N GLY A 1001 -17.25 30.81 -28.39
CA GLY A 1001 -16.11 31.50 -27.79
C GLY A 1001 -14.86 30.64 -27.56
N ILE A 1002 -14.93 29.32 -27.82
CA ILE A 1002 -13.77 28.42 -27.70
C ILE A 1002 -12.79 28.73 -28.82
N THR A 1003 -11.60 29.20 -28.45
CA THR A 1003 -10.53 29.50 -29.41
C THR A 1003 -9.67 28.25 -29.59
N GLY A 1004 -9.58 27.72 -30.81
CA GLY A 1004 -8.72 26.57 -31.12
C GLY A 1004 -7.24 26.97 -31.21
N GLY A 1005 -6.32 26.05 -30.89
CA GLY A 1005 -4.87 26.28 -30.93
C GLY A 1005 -4.22 26.46 -29.54
N ALA A 1006 -2.96 26.90 -29.54
CA ALA A 1006 -2.22 27.22 -28.30
C ALA A 1006 -2.70 28.56 -27.73
N VAL A 1007 -3.20 28.52 -26.50
CA VAL A 1007 -3.80 29.67 -25.81
C VAL A 1007 -3.01 30.01 -24.55
N ILE A 1008 -2.70 31.30 -24.40
CA ILE A 1008 -2.25 31.92 -23.15
C ILE A 1008 -3.28 32.99 -22.81
N SER A 1009 -4.01 32.84 -21.72
CA SER A 1009 -5.08 33.78 -21.38
C SER A 1009 -5.11 34.10 -19.89
N ALA A 1010 -5.27 35.39 -19.57
CA ALA A 1010 -5.57 35.84 -18.23
C ALA A 1010 -6.56 37.01 -18.21
N GLU A 1011 -7.15 37.35 -17.05
CA GLU A 1011 -7.84 38.66 -16.94
C GLU A 1011 -6.81 39.79 -17.01
N ASN A 1012 -5.71 39.66 -16.26
CA ASN A 1012 -4.58 40.59 -16.29
C ASN A 1012 -3.30 39.83 -16.63
N ALA A 1013 -2.71 40.12 -17.78
CA ALA A 1013 -1.43 39.55 -18.21
C ALA A 1013 -0.35 40.64 -18.23
N ASN A 1014 0.70 40.45 -17.43
CA ASN A 1014 1.87 41.33 -17.36
C ASN A 1014 3.14 40.52 -17.61
N LEU A 1015 3.68 40.60 -18.83
CA LEU A 1015 4.81 39.78 -19.27
C LEU A 1015 6.02 40.66 -19.61
N SER A 1016 7.14 40.39 -18.97
CA SER A 1016 8.46 40.96 -19.22
C SER A 1016 9.36 39.86 -19.78
N LEU A 1017 9.64 39.94 -21.08
CA LEU A 1017 10.22 38.87 -21.89
C LEU A 1017 11.55 39.30 -22.52
N THR A 1018 12.35 38.32 -22.94
CA THR A 1018 13.50 38.58 -23.82
C THR A 1018 13.09 38.63 -25.29
N SER A 1019 12.15 37.80 -25.71
CA SER A 1019 11.50 37.87 -27.02
C SER A 1019 10.14 37.18 -26.97
N LEU A 1020 9.28 37.49 -27.94
CA LEU A 1020 7.97 36.87 -28.09
C LEU A 1020 7.76 36.43 -29.54
N THR A 1021 7.43 35.16 -29.75
CA THR A 1021 6.95 34.64 -31.03
C THR A 1021 5.57 34.02 -30.84
N ASN A 1022 4.55 34.59 -31.47
CA ASN A 1022 3.20 34.03 -31.53
C ASN A 1022 2.87 33.63 -32.97
N SER A 1023 2.72 32.32 -33.21
CA SER A 1023 2.52 31.75 -34.54
C SER A 1023 1.21 30.96 -34.58
N GLY A 1024 0.13 31.56 -35.09
CA GLY A 1024 -1.21 30.95 -35.12
C GLY A 1024 -1.82 30.62 -33.74
N GLY A 1025 -1.20 31.09 -32.64
CA GLY A 1025 -1.70 30.95 -31.28
C GLY A 1025 -2.44 32.21 -30.80
N THR A 1026 -3.07 32.13 -29.63
CA THR A 1026 -3.79 33.25 -29.00
C THR A 1026 -3.13 33.65 -27.68
N ILE A 1027 -2.84 34.94 -27.52
CA ILE A 1027 -2.45 35.55 -26.24
C ILE A 1027 -3.47 36.62 -25.89
N ALA A 1028 -4.21 36.45 -24.79
CA ALA A 1028 -5.35 37.30 -24.48
C ALA A 1028 -5.37 37.78 -23.03
N GLY A 1029 -5.55 39.10 -22.84
CA GLY A 1029 -5.88 39.73 -21.57
C GLY A 1029 -7.35 40.16 -21.55
N GLY A 1030 -8.16 39.58 -20.67
CA GLY A 1030 -9.60 39.89 -20.57
C GLY A 1030 -9.90 41.31 -20.11
N LYS A 1031 -9.03 41.88 -19.28
CA LYS A 1031 -9.03 43.29 -18.83
C LYS A 1031 -7.78 44.01 -19.31
N THR A 1032 -6.62 43.41 -19.08
CA THR A 1032 -5.33 44.01 -19.43
C THR A 1032 -4.37 42.99 -20.03
N LEU A 1033 -3.68 43.40 -21.10
CA LEU A 1033 -2.55 42.70 -21.70
C LEU A 1033 -1.39 43.68 -21.84
N ASN A 1034 -0.34 43.48 -21.05
CA ASN A 1034 0.89 44.27 -21.05
C ASN A 1034 2.08 43.36 -21.36
N ILE A 1035 2.77 43.65 -22.45
CA ILE A 1035 3.94 42.89 -22.91
C ILE A 1035 5.11 43.86 -23.08
N VAL A 1036 6.18 43.60 -22.34
CA VAL A 1036 7.46 44.28 -22.42
C VAL A 1036 8.47 43.27 -22.92
N SER A 1037 9.14 43.54 -24.05
CA SER A 1037 10.16 42.65 -24.62
C SER A 1037 11.46 43.42 -24.81
N VAL A 1038 12.59 42.79 -24.47
CA VAL A 1038 13.93 43.33 -24.76
C VAL A 1038 14.30 43.16 -26.23
N GLY A 1039 13.89 42.05 -26.84
CA GLY A 1039 14.11 41.71 -28.25
C GLY A 1039 12.79 41.65 -29.05
N ASP A 1040 12.80 40.91 -30.14
CA ASP A 1040 11.70 40.94 -31.13
C ASP A 1040 10.36 40.41 -30.59
N VAL A 1041 9.28 41.06 -31.03
CA VAL A 1041 7.91 40.57 -30.92
C VAL A 1041 7.41 40.22 -32.32
N THR A 1042 7.30 38.93 -32.60
CA THR A 1042 6.81 38.38 -33.88
C THR A 1042 5.42 37.80 -33.69
N ASN A 1043 4.44 38.24 -34.48
CA ASN A 1043 3.07 37.74 -34.47
C ASN A 1043 2.63 37.42 -35.90
N THR A 1044 2.39 36.14 -36.20
CA THR A 1044 2.08 35.65 -37.56
C THR A 1044 0.80 34.85 -37.61
#